data_AF-A0A1X1DNL7-F1
#
_entry.id   AF-A0A1X1DNL7-F1
#
_cell.length_a   1.000
_cell.length_b   1.000
_cell.length_c   1.000
_cell.angle_alpha   90.00
_cell.angle_beta   90.00
_cell.angle_gamma   90.00
#
_symmetry.space_group_name_H-M   'P 1'
#
loop_
_entity.id
_entity.type
_entity.pdbx_description
1 polymer ?
#
loop_
_entity_poly.entity_id
_entity_poly.type
_entity_poly.pdbx_seq_one_letter_code
_entity_poly.pdbx_strand_id
1 'polypeptide(L)'
;MNKFKFNYLFLSVTLITGSVATAEAAVTPDAQVRQEINKMTNANGSETVNINAPSASGISHNKYSRFDINDKGLILNNSKDRSLTAVAGVIAGNRNLNESAPARVILNEVTSSQASRLEGNLEVAGQQAHVIIANPNGITCNGCDFINTSRNTLTTGKPVFNNGELSGFQVEKGAITITAAGMKDKYSEYTDLIGRYVAVNGGVAANNLTIVAGRNEHVSIANGGVTTSSTLNDSGAEVLIDVSALGSMYANKITMVANNNGVGVRNAGLISAASNLHISARGDISNERGAILSDAGIVLNSESRIKNQGGLISAPVVGLKAQALINDNATVGNFLLNKTYEGRVESHFALLNVENKIANAGKLLATDYMNISARELENTNGNIISGGSLNITADSISNISSGGFSDDKPDLTTGILSQGDVNINAASLINNGQIYAINDIAITTNELDTKQGHIQAANNAVLDVKNTLHMADAVIGTGRDLTINAGNVNNDINTTFLWLFQKKETKQGKISAGGDLAYHVGQSLSNHNAIAANGAVSITAAGAVHNLSAISGNSLSLRAGEVKNAGWLTAADWLSVEADTSLINDGVMKGAHSLVLSAPVVKNSGTIESASSLIYAPSFYNSGTLAPGFNIISTLRPHAADRTEADTTVDVDAQPLALRRN
;
A
#
# COMPACT_ATOMS: atom_id res chain seq x y z
N MET A 1 15.80 -2.15 -26.32
CA MET A 1 14.63 -1.99 -27.21
C MET A 1 13.89 -3.32 -27.31
N ASN A 2 13.01 -3.62 -26.34
CA ASN A 2 12.08 -4.75 -26.41
C ASN A 2 10.66 -4.18 -26.33
N LYS A 3 9.94 -4.23 -27.45
CA LYS A 3 8.57 -3.73 -27.56
C LYS A 3 7.61 -4.73 -26.90
N PHE A 4 7.22 -4.48 -25.66
CA PHE A 4 6.05 -5.12 -25.06
C PHE A 4 4.78 -4.60 -25.75
N LYS A 5 4.08 -5.48 -26.46
CA LYS A 5 2.76 -5.19 -27.03
C LYS A 5 1.72 -5.30 -25.90
N PHE A 6 1.21 -4.16 -25.43
CA PHE A 6 0.00 -4.09 -24.61
C PHE A 6 -1.22 -4.21 -25.54
N ASN A 7 -1.89 -5.37 -25.51
CA ASN A 7 -3.22 -5.50 -26.10
C ASN A 7 -4.26 -5.04 -25.07
N TYR A 8 -4.81 -3.85 -25.27
CA TYR A 8 -6.04 -3.41 -24.61
C TYR A 8 -7.23 -4.13 -25.28
N LEU A 9 -7.69 -5.23 -24.69
CA LEU A 9 -8.95 -5.84 -25.08
C LEU A 9 -10.06 -5.22 -24.20
N PHE A 10 -10.65 -4.11 -24.66
CA PHE A 10 -11.95 -3.67 -24.19
C PHE A 10 -12.99 -4.71 -24.63
N LEU A 11 -13.24 -5.72 -23.80
CA LEU A 11 -14.37 -6.60 -23.99
C LEU A 11 -15.60 -5.96 -23.32
N SER A 12 -16.17 -4.95 -23.99
CA SER A 12 -17.57 -4.62 -23.78
C SER A 12 -18.38 -5.82 -24.26
N VAL A 13 -19.07 -6.50 -23.36
CA VAL A 13 -20.07 -7.50 -23.74
C VAL A 13 -21.20 -6.75 -24.46
N THR A 14 -21.11 -6.66 -25.78
CA THR A 14 -22.15 -6.10 -26.63
C THR A 14 -23.31 -7.08 -26.63
N LEU A 15 -24.45 -6.66 -26.08
CA LEU A 15 -25.73 -7.38 -26.16
C LEU A 15 -26.03 -7.68 -27.63
N ILE A 16 -26.03 -8.95 -28.01
CA ILE A 16 -26.66 -9.40 -29.25
C ILE A 16 -28.16 -9.23 -29.02
N THR A 17 -28.75 -8.18 -29.58
CA THR A 17 -30.21 -8.02 -29.68
C THR A 17 -30.74 -8.99 -30.72
N GLY A 18 -30.77 -10.27 -30.37
CA GLY A 18 -31.73 -11.19 -30.98
C GLY A 18 -33.12 -10.78 -30.50
N SER A 19 -34.07 -10.67 -31.42
CA SER A 19 -35.48 -10.43 -31.11
C SER A 19 -35.98 -11.48 -30.10
N VAL A 20 -36.02 -11.09 -28.83
CA VAL A 20 -36.59 -11.88 -27.75
C VAL A 20 -38.10 -11.76 -27.94
N ALA A 21 -38.75 -12.83 -28.39
CA ALA A 21 -40.17 -12.97 -28.15
C ALA A 21 -40.36 -12.78 -26.63
N THR A 22 -41.06 -11.73 -26.23
CA THR A 22 -41.32 -11.45 -24.82
C THR A 22 -42.28 -12.52 -24.30
N ALA A 23 -41.74 -13.67 -23.93
CA ALA A 23 -42.49 -14.65 -23.16
C ALA A 23 -42.87 -13.97 -21.84
N GLU A 24 -44.17 -13.85 -21.59
CA GLU A 24 -44.72 -13.31 -20.36
C GLU A 24 -44.06 -14.00 -19.17
N ALA A 25 -43.59 -13.24 -18.17
CA ALA A 25 -42.98 -13.79 -16.97
C ALA A 25 -43.98 -14.77 -16.31
N ALA A 26 -43.51 -15.97 -15.98
CA ALA A 26 -44.38 -17.01 -15.45
C ALA A 26 -43.64 -17.87 -14.43
N VAL A 27 -44.34 -18.26 -13.37
CA VAL A 27 -44.00 -19.43 -12.56
C VAL A 27 -44.71 -20.65 -13.12
N THR A 28 -43.96 -21.72 -13.37
CA THR A 28 -44.48 -23.00 -13.87
C THR A 28 -43.83 -24.15 -13.11
N PRO A 29 -44.58 -24.86 -12.24
CA PRO A 29 -44.09 -26.08 -11.58
C PRO A 29 -43.56 -27.09 -12.60
N ASP A 30 -42.52 -27.81 -12.23
CA ASP A 30 -41.99 -28.91 -13.04
C ASP A 30 -42.97 -30.09 -13.05
N ALA A 31 -43.65 -30.31 -14.17
CA ALA A 31 -44.61 -31.40 -14.34
C ALA A 31 -43.95 -32.79 -14.34
N GLN A 32 -42.63 -32.89 -14.47
CA GLN A 32 -41.91 -34.17 -14.46
C GLN A 32 -41.57 -34.65 -13.04
N VAL A 33 -41.78 -33.81 -12.04
CA VAL A 33 -41.53 -34.15 -10.63
C VAL A 33 -42.86 -34.28 -9.90
N ARG A 34 -43.03 -35.33 -9.09
CA ARG A 34 -44.18 -35.41 -8.17
C ARG A 34 -44.04 -34.33 -7.10
N GLN A 35 -44.95 -33.36 -7.11
CA GLN A 35 -45.00 -32.26 -6.16
C GLN A 35 -46.42 -31.72 -6.02
N GLU A 36 -46.70 -31.01 -4.93
CA GLU A 36 -48.03 -30.50 -4.57
C GLU A 36 -48.14 -28.98 -4.79
N ILE A 37 -47.18 -28.40 -5.50
CA ILE A 37 -47.15 -26.96 -5.76
C ILE A 37 -48.41 -26.55 -6.53
N ASN A 38 -49.18 -25.63 -5.94
CA ASN A 38 -50.32 -25.02 -6.62
C ASN A 38 -50.05 -23.54 -6.87
N LYS A 39 -50.17 -23.12 -8.12
CA LYS A 39 -50.04 -21.71 -8.53
C LYS A 39 -51.41 -21.10 -8.76
N MET A 40 -51.59 -19.86 -8.30
CA MET A 40 -52.78 -19.04 -8.56
C MET A 40 -52.35 -17.66 -9.04
N THR A 41 -53.11 -17.08 -9.97
CA THR A 41 -52.95 -15.67 -10.37
C THR A 41 -53.95 -14.83 -9.58
N ASN A 42 -53.46 -13.81 -8.88
CA ASN A 42 -54.28 -12.91 -8.07
C ASN A 42 -54.93 -11.84 -8.96
N ALA A 43 -55.95 -11.16 -8.43
CA ALA A 43 -56.71 -10.14 -9.18
C ALA A 43 -55.84 -8.96 -9.68
N ASN A 44 -54.74 -8.66 -8.98
CA ASN A 44 -53.80 -7.60 -9.36
C ASN A 44 -52.69 -8.07 -10.35
N GLY A 45 -52.74 -9.32 -10.81
CA GLY A 45 -51.76 -9.90 -11.74
C GLY A 45 -50.51 -10.49 -11.09
N SER A 46 -50.35 -10.37 -9.76
CA SER A 46 -49.31 -11.11 -9.02
C SER A 46 -49.63 -12.61 -8.99
N GLU A 47 -48.62 -13.45 -8.77
CA GLU A 47 -48.82 -14.89 -8.62
C GLU A 47 -48.68 -15.30 -7.14
N THR A 48 -49.47 -16.28 -6.70
CA THR A 48 -49.33 -16.95 -5.40
C THR A 48 -48.96 -18.41 -5.63
N VAL A 49 -47.91 -18.87 -4.95
CA VAL A 49 -47.44 -20.25 -4.99
C VAL A 49 -47.62 -20.87 -3.61
N ASN A 50 -48.50 -21.84 -3.53
CA ASN A 50 -48.56 -22.75 -2.39
C ASN A 50 -47.38 -23.70 -2.48
N ILE A 51 -46.38 -23.46 -1.63
CA ILE A 51 -45.16 -24.28 -1.55
C ILE A 51 -45.46 -25.71 -1.08
N ASN A 52 -44.56 -26.64 -1.37
CA ASN A 52 -44.63 -28.02 -0.86
C ASN A 52 -44.56 -28.06 0.68
N ALA A 53 -45.10 -29.13 1.27
CA ALA A 53 -44.87 -29.45 2.67
C ALA A 53 -43.35 -29.52 2.98
N PRO A 54 -42.85 -28.86 4.04
CA PRO A 54 -41.45 -28.94 4.41
C PRO A 54 -41.05 -30.35 4.84
N SER A 55 -39.79 -30.70 4.59
CA SER A 55 -39.17 -31.89 5.17
C SER A 55 -39.03 -31.78 6.69
N ALA A 56 -38.62 -32.87 7.36
CA ALA A 56 -38.34 -32.87 8.79
C ALA A 56 -37.27 -31.83 9.20
N SER A 57 -36.36 -31.45 8.28
CA SER A 57 -35.37 -30.38 8.49
C SER A 57 -35.93 -28.97 8.26
N GLY A 58 -37.22 -28.84 7.93
CA GLY A 58 -37.90 -27.57 7.70
C GLY A 58 -37.67 -26.96 6.32
N ILE A 59 -37.22 -27.74 5.34
CA ILE A 59 -36.97 -27.28 3.96
C ILE A 59 -38.18 -27.63 3.09
N SER A 60 -38.83 -26.62 2.53
CA SER A 60 -39.77 -26.79 1.42
C SER A 60 -39.00 -26.74 0.11
N HIS A 61 -38.87 -27.88 -0.58
CA HIS A 61 -38.17 -27.98 -1.86
C HIS A 61 -39.17 -27.96 -3.01
N ASN A 62 -39.10 -26.91 -3.82
CA ASN A 62 -40.03 -26.60 -4.89
C ASN A 62 -39.29 -26.60 -6.23
N LYS A 63 -39.74 -27.39 -7.20
CA LYS A 63 -39.07 -27.55 -8.50
C LYS A 63 -39.89 -26.96 -9.63
N TYR A 64 -39.24 -26.18 -10.49
CA TYR A 64 -39.89 -25.41 -11.53
C TYR A 64 -39.26 -25.65 -12.90
N SER A 65 -40.09 -25.73 -13.93
CA SER A 65 -39.62 -25.61 -15.31
C SER A 65 -39.40 -24.15 -15.68
N ARG A 66 -40.07 -23.20 -15.01
CA ARG A 66 -39.86 -21.76 -15.13
C ARG A 66 -40.16 -21.06 -13.81
N PHE A 67 -39.28 -20.16 -13.37
CA PHE A 67 -39.47 -19.37 -12.16
C PHE A 67 -39.05 -17.93 -12.45
N ASP A 68 -40.02 -17.13 -12.91
CA ASP A 68 -39.89 -15.70 -13.11
C ASP A 68 -40.83 -14.95 -12.14
N ILE A 69 -40.50 -13.70 -11.83
CA ILE A 69 -41.35 -12.79 -11.06
C ILE A 69 -41.64 -11.60 -11.95
N ASN A 70 -42.92 -11.36 -12.23
CA ASN A 70 -43.35 -10.19 -13.00
C ASN A 70 -43.32 -8.91 -12.15
N ASP A 71 -43.63 -7.76 -12.76
CA ASP A 71 -43.68 -6.46 -12.10
C ASP A 71 -44.81 -6.32 -11.06
N LYS A 72 -45.74 -7.27 -10.99
CA LYS A 72 -46.81 -7.35 -9.98
C LYS A 72 -46.40 -8.15 -8.75
N GLY A 73 -45.34 -8.96 -8.84
CA GLY A 73 -44.77 -9.72 -7.73
C GLY A 73 -45.24 -11.18 -7.62
N LEU A 74 -44.63 -11.88 -6.67
CA LEU A 74 -44.84 -13.29 -6.37
C LEU A 74 -44.96 -13.49 -4.86
N ILE A 75 -45.95 -14.26 -4.43
CA ILE A 75 -46.12 -14.68 -3.04
C ILE A 75 -45.78 -16.15 -2.90
N LEU A 76 -44.83 -16.49 -2.03
CA LEU A 76 -44.59 -17.84 -1.53
C LEU A 76 -45.44 -18.05 -0.27
N ASN A 77 -46.48 -18.88 -0.38
CA ASN A 77 -47.45 -19.05 0.69
C ASN A 77 -46.97 -20.05 1.76
N ASN A 78 -46.32 -19.54 2.80
CA ASN A 78 -45.81 -20.28 3.95
C ASN A 78 -46.77 -20.22 5.16
N SER A 79 -48.06 -20.03 4.93
CA SER A 79 -49.08 -19.92 5.98
C SER A 79 -50.07 -21.09 5.93
N LYS A 80 -50.39 -21.69 7.08
CA LYS A 80 -51.51 -22.65 7.18
C LYS A 80 -52.87 -21.96 7.11
N ASP A 81 -52.93 -20.76 7.67
CA ASP A 81 -54.14 -19.96 7.79
C ASP A 81 -54.17 -18.86 6.73
N ARG A 82 -55.29 -18.12 6.66
CA ARG A 82 -55.36 -16.90 5.85
C ARG A 82 -54.27 -15.92 6.28
N SER A 83 -53.56 -15.36 5.31
CA SER A 83 -52.51 -14.37 5.54
C SER A 83 -52.83 -13.09 4.80
N LEU A 84 -52.62 -11.95 5.47
CA LEU A 84 -52.56 -10.65 4.80
C LEU A 84 -51.16 -10.47 4.22
N THR A 85 -51.11 -10.20 2.92
CA THR A 85 -49.87 -9.97 2.16
C THR A 85 -49.81 -8.54 1.66
N ALA A 86 -48.62 -7.97 1.59
CA ALA A 86 -48.40 -6.65 1.03
C ALA A 86 -48.61 -6.63 -0.49
N VAL A 87 -48.27 -7.73 -1.18
CA VAL A 87 -48.33 -7.82 -2.64
C VAL A 87 -49.75 -8.06 -3.15
N ALA A 88 -50.53 -8.98 -2.57
CA ALA A 88 -51.84 -9.37 -3.10
C ALA A 88 -53.03 -9.15 -2.14
N GLY A 89 -52.80 -8.59 -0.96
CA GLY A 89 -53.83 -8.49 0.09
C GLY A 89 -54.07 -9.85 0.76
N VAL A 90 -55.32 -10.17 1.12
CA VAL A 90 -55.62 -11.41 1.84
C VAL A 90 -55.59 -12.62 0.89
N ILE A 91 -54.73 -13.60 1.21
CA ILE A 91 -54.70 -14.90 0.53
C ILE A 91 -55.20 -16.03 1.43
N ALA A 92 -55.68 -17.11 0.83
CA ALA A 92 -56.03 -18.34 1.57
C ALA A 92 -54.77 -19.06 2.10
N GLY A 93 -54.94 -19.87 3.14
CA GLY A 93 -53.86 -20.71 3.64
C GLY A 93 -53.42 -21.79 2.66
N ASN A 94 -52.17 -22.18 2.74
CA ASN A 94 -51.57 -23.26 1.98
C ASN A 94 -51.90 -24.62 2.61
N ARG A 95 -52.81 -25.36 1.96
CA ARG A 95 -53.24 -26.68 2.41
C ARG A 95 -52.14 -27.74 2.42
N ASN A 96 -51.05 -27.54 1.67
CA ASN A 96 -49.89 -28.44 1.70
C ASN A 96 -49.20 -28.42 3.07
N LEU A 97 -49.44 -27.39 3.89
CA LEU A 97 -48.87 -27.24 5.24
C LEU A 97 -49.75 -27.82 6.35
N ASN A 98 -50.89 -28.45 6.04
CA ASN A 98 -51.82 -28.94 7.07
C ASN A 98 -51.14 -29.89 8.07
N GLU A 99 -50.33 -30.82 7.55
CA GLU A 99 -49.66 -31.89 8.31
C GLU A 99 -48.20 -31.54 8.72
N SER A 100 -47.73 -30.32 8.46
CA SER A 100 -46.32 -29.93 8.69
C SER A 100 -46.19 -28.56 9.35
N ALA A 101 -45.08 -28.23 10.00
CA ALA A 101 -44.83 -26.84 10.39
C ALA A 101 -44.52 -25.97 9.15
N PRO A 102 -44.69 -24.65 9.19
CA PRO A 102 -44.22 -23.78 8.12
C PRO A 102 -42.72 -23.95 7.84
N ALA A 103 -42.32 -23.70 6.60
CA ALA A 103 -40.95 -23.84 6.15
C ALA A 103 -40.03 -22.85 6.87
N ARG A 104 -38.85 -23.31 7.30
CA ARG A 104 -37.72 -22.43 7.66
C ARG A 104 -36.92 -22.01 6.44
N VAL A 105 -36.83 -22.89 5.44
CA VAL A 105 -36.15 -22.65 4.16
C VAL A 105 -37.12 -22.98 3.03
N ILE A 106 -37.28 -22.08 2.08
CA ILE A 106 -38.05 -22.29 0.86
C ILE A 106 -37.06 -22.30 -0.30
N LEU A 107 -36.75 -23.50 -0.81
CA LEU A 107 -35.86 -23.72 -1.94
C LEU A 107 -36.67 -23.78 -3.23
N ASN A 108 -36.44 -22.83 -4.13
CA ASN A 108 -37.02 -22.78 -5.46
C ASN A 108 -35.93 -23.15 -6.48
N GLU A 109 -35.98 -24.37 -7.01
CA GLU A 109 -35.00 -24.90 -7.96
C GLU A 109 -35.58 -24.93 -9.37
N VAL A 110 -34.90 -24.31 -10.34
CA VAL A 110 -35.25 -24.41 -11.77
C VAL A 110 -34.50 -25.59 -12.39
N THR A 111 -35.26 -26.55 -12.94
CA THR A 111 -34.74 -27.80 -13.50
C THR A 111 -34.60 -27.77 -15.03
N SER A 112 -35.21 -26.78 -15.70
CA SER A 112 -35.13 -26.61 -17.16
C SER A 112 -33.83 -25.90 -17.59
N SER A 113 -33.74 -25.53 -18.87
CA SER A 113 -32.67 -24.71 -19.43
C SER A 113 -32.97 -23.20 -19.41
N GLN A 114 -34.12 -22.77 -18.86
CA GLN A 114 -34.52 -21.36 -18.84
C GLN A 114 -33.86 -20.61 -17.68
N ALA A 115 -33.37 -19.40 -17.95
CA ALA A 115 -32.93 -18.47 -16.91
C ALA A 115 -34.12 -17.80 -16.22
N SER A 116 -33.92 -17.32 -15.00
CA SER A 116 -34.94 -16.62 -14.21
C SER A 116 -34.85 -15.11 -14.35
N ARG A 117 -35.99 -14.43 -14.45
CA ARG A 117 -36.11 -12.96 -14.42
C ARG A 117 -36.97 -12.51 -13.26
N LEU A 118 -36.45 -11.63 -12.40
CA LEU A 118 -37.10 -11.15 -11.19
C LEU A 118 -37.35 -9.64 -11.30
N GLU A 119 -38.58 -9.23 -11.59
CA GLU A 119 -38.96 -7.85 -11.95
C GLU A 119 -39.87 -7.16 -10.92
N GLY A 120 -40.13 -7.81 -9.79
CA GLY A 120 -41.01 -7.28 -8.75
C GLY A 120 -40.75 -7.92 -7.39
N ASN A 121 -41.69 -7.70 -6.47
CA ASN A 121 -41.58 -8.14 -5.08
C ASN A 121 -41.76 -9.67 -4.96
N LEU A 122 -40.87 -10.32 -4.21
CA LEU A 122 -41.09 -11.65 -3.66
C LEU A 122 -41.51 -11.50 -2.20
N GLU A 123 -42.66 -12.04 -1.83
CA GLU A 123 -43.17 -12.03 -0.46
C GLU A 123 -43.36 -13.44 0.08
N VAL A 124 -42.94 -13.69 1.32
CA VAL A 124 -43.34 -14.91 2.05
C VAL A 124 -44.56 -14.60 2.90
N ALA A 125 -45.69 -15.26 2.62
CA ALA A 125 -46.88 -15.11 3.44
C ALA A 125 -46.80 -16.00 4.70
N GLY A 126 -47.28 -15.48 5.83
CA GLY A 126 -47.23 -16.18 7.11
C GLY A 126 -45.85 -16.13 7.77
N GLN A 127 -45.32 -17.29 8.16
CA GLN A 127 -44.05 -17.37 8.89
C GLN A 127 -42.87 -16.98 7.99
N GLN A 128 -42.04 -16.05 8.47
CA GLN A 128 -40.79 -15.62 7.82
C GLN A 128 -39.88 -16.82 7.55
N ALA A 129 -39.24 -16.85 6.38
CA ALA A 129 -38.37 -17.94 5.95
C ALA A 129 -37.13 -17.45 5.18
N HIS A 130 -36.11 -18.31 5.10
CA HIS A 130 -34.99 -18.14 4.17
C HIS A 130 -35.44 -18.57 2.77
N VAL A 131 -35.37 -17.65 1.81
CA VAL A 131 -35.73 -17.93 0.41
C VAL A 131 -34.48 -18.19 -0.41
N ILE A 132 -34.48 -19.29 -1.16
CA ILE A 132 -33.41 -19.65 -2.09
C ILE A 132 -34.00 -19.76 -3.49
N ILE A 133 -33.39 -19.08 -4.46
CA ILE A 133 -33.69 -19.24 -5.89
C ILE A 133 -32.45 -19.82 -6.55
N ALA A 134 -32.51 -21.08 -6.92
CA ALA A 134 -31.42 -21.83 -7.55
C ALA A 134 -31.72 -22.07 -9.03
N ASN A 135 -30.99 -21.37 -9.91
CA ASN A 135 -31.10 -21.54 -11.36
C ASN A 135 -29.73 -21.53 -12.05
N PRO A 136 -29.18 -22.71 -12.40
CA PRO A 136 -27.90 -22.83 -13.09
C PRO A 136 -27.81 -22.18 -14.47
N ASN A 137 -28.92 -21.77 -15.08
CA ASN A 137 -28.91 -21.09 -16.37
C ASN A 137 -28.76 -19.57 -16.23
N GLY A 138 -28.89 -19.03 -15.02
CA GLY A 138 -28.72 -17.62 -14.71
C GLY A 138 -29.96 -17.00 -14.05
N ILE A 139 -29.74 -15.88 -13.37
CA ILE A 139 -30.76 -15.11 -12.66
C ILE A 139 -30.56 -13.63 -12.99
N THR A 140 -31.60 -12.95 -13.45
CA THR A 140 -31.58 -11.50 -13.66
C THR A 140 -32.53 -10.85 -12.66
N CYS A 141 -32.01 -9.95 -11.82
CA CYS A 141 -32.81 -9.08 -10.96
C CYS A 141 -32.92 -7.70 -11.60
N ASN A 142 -34.16 -7.28 -11.86
CA ASN A 142 -34.51 -6.01 -12.49
C ASN A 142 -35.51 -5.27 -11.60
N GLY A 143 -35.04 -4.76 -10.46
CA GLY A 143 -35.89 -4.12 -9.46
C GLY A 143 -36.52 -5.09 -8.48
N CYS A 144 -35.91 -6.28 -8.28
CA CYS A 144 -36.41 -7.26 -7.33
C CYS A 144 -36.33 -6.74 -5.88
N ASP A 145 -37.34 -7.10 -5.08
CA ASP A 145 -37.50 -6.70 -3.68
C ASP A 145 -38.02 -7.88 -2.86
N PHE A 146 -37.65 -7.97 -1.58
CA PHE A 146 -37.96 -9.12 -0.74
C PHE A 146 -38.73 -8.70 0.52
N ILE A 147 -39.87 -9.35 0.77
CA ILE A 147 -40.78 -9.03 1.87
C ILE A 147 -40.94 -10.27 2.76
N ASN A 148 -40.80 -10.05 4.07
CA ASN A 148 -40.96 -11.08 5.09
C ASN A 148 -40.05 -12.31 4.88
N THR A 149 -38.82 -12.07 4.43
CA THR A 149 -37.78 -13.09 4.36
C THR A 149 -36.72 -12.83 5.43
N SER A 150 -36.11 -13.89 5.98
CA SER A 150 -35.02 -13.76 6.97
C SER A 150 -33.66 -13.66 6.29
N ARG A 151 -33.53 -14.32 5.14
CA ARG A 151 -32.34 -14.38 4.29
C ARG A 151 -32.78 -14.63 2.86
N ASN A 152 -32.08 -14.06 1.88
CA ASN A 152 -32.31 -14.34 0.47
C ASN A 152 -31.02 -14.84 -0.18
N THR A 153 -31.09 -15.98 -0.87
CA THR A 153 -29.97 -16.53 -1.63
C THR A 153 -30.38 -16.66 -3.10
N LEU A 154 -29.73 -15.89 -3.96
CA LEU A 154 -29.80 -16.09 -5.42
C LEU A 154 -28.57 -16.90 -5.82
N THR A 155 -28.77 -18.06 -6.44
CA THR A 155 -27.66 -18.95 -6.80
C THR A 155 -27.79 -19.54 -8.19
N THR A 156 -26.68 -19.61 -8.93
CA THR A 156 -26.58 -20.43 -10.15
C THR A 156 -25.98 -21.81 -9.87
N GLY A 157 -25.78 -22.14 -8.60
CA GLY A 157 -25.38 -23.47 -8.19
C GLY A 157 -26.53 -24.45 -8.15
N LYS A 158 -26.24 -25.72 -8.45
CA LYS A 158 -27.17 -26.83 -8.22
C LYS A 158 -27.21 -27.14 -6.72
N PRO A 159 -28.39 -27.28 -6.11
CA PRO A 159 -28.49 -27.69 -4.70
C PRO A 159 -27.87 -29.08 -4.48
N VAL A 160 -27.05 -29.21 -3.44
CA VAL A 160 -26.40 -30.47 -3.04
C VAL A 160 -26.99 -30.93 -1.71
N PHE A 161 -27.53 -32.15 -1.69
CA PHE A 161 -28.18 -32.71 -0.50
C PHE A 161 -27.35 -33.84 0.12
N ASN A 162 -27.25 -33.84 1.45
CA ASN A 162 -26.67 -34.94 2.23
C ASN A 162 -27.76 -35.48 3.16
N ASN A 163 -28.06 -36.78 3.06
CA ASN A 163 -29.12 -37.43 3.87
C ASN A 163 -30.49 -36.71 3.82
N GLY A 164 -30.83 -36.10 2.68
CA GLY A 164 -32.08 -35.36 2.49
C GLY A 164 -32.06 -33.91 3.00
N GLU A 165 -30.95 -33.45 3.57
CA GLU A 165 -30.76 -32.06 4.03
C GLU A 165 -29.93 -31.27 3.02
N LEU A 166 -30.29 -30.00 2.80
CA LEU A 166 -29.52 -29.11 1.93
C LEU A 166 -28.16 -28.82 2.57
N SER A 167 -27.09 -29.34 1.96
CA SER A 167 -25.73 -29.13 2.43
C SER A 167 -25.08 -27.87 1.85
N GLY A 168 -25.49 -27.46 0.64
CA GLY A 168 -24.87 -26.36 -0.08
C GLY A 168 -25.18 -26.37 -1.57
N PHE A 169 -24.32 -25.74 -2.36
CA PHE A 169 -24.47 -25.58 -3.80
C PHE A 169 -23.19 -25.90 -4.56
N GLN A 170 -23.34 -26.58 -5.69
CA GLN A 170 -22.27 -26.78 -6.67
C GLN A 170 -22.42 -25.77 -7.80
N VAL A 171 -21.45 -24.87 -7.97
CA VAL A 171 -21.49 -23.76 -8.92
C VAL A 171 -20.55 -24.05 -10.10
N GLU A 172 -21.13 -24.20 -11.30
CA GLU A 172 -20.38 -24.50 -12.53
C GLU A 172 -20.53 -23.44 -13.62
N LYS A 173 -21.73 -22.87 -13.77
CA LYS A 173 -22.10 -21.95 -14.84
C LYS A 173 -23.18 -20.97 -14.40
N GLY A 174 -23.59 -20.10 -15.31
CA GLY A 174 -24.68 -19.13 -15.11
C GLY A 174 -24.19 -17.82 -14.49
N ALA A 175 -24.86 -16.73 -14.86
CA ALA A 175 -24.59 -15.40 -14.31
C ALA A 175 -25.76 -14.93 -13.45
N ILE A 176 -25.45 -14.22 -12.36
CA ILE A 176 -26.40 -13.39 -11.64
C ILE A 176 -26.19 -11.95 -12.12
N THR A 177 -27.23 -11.35 -12.69
CA THR A 177 -27.18 -9.99 -13.23
C THR A 177 -28.14 -9.10 -12.48
N ILE A 178 -27.62 -8.07 -11.81
CA ILE A 178 -28.42 -6.96 -11.27
C ILE A 178 -28.42 -5.87 -12.34
N THR A 179 -29.60 -5.54 -12.89
CA THR A 179 -29.74 -4.51 -13.93
C THR A 179 -29.81 -3.12 -13.30
N ALA A 180 -29.99 -2.09 -14.15
CA ALA A 180 -30.12 -0.69 -13.72
C ALA A 180 -31.24 -0.45 -12.69
N ALA A 181 -32.32 -1.25 -12.69
CA ALA A 181 -33.41 -1.13 -11.71
C ALA A 181 -33.02 -1.61 -10.30
N GLY A 182 -31.91 -2.34 -10.17
CA GLY A 182 -31.31 -2.70 -8.90
C GLY A 182 -31.95 -3.89 -8.19
N MET A 183 -31.51 -4.11 -6.95
CA MET A 183 -31.98 -5.11 -5.98
C MET A 183 -32.18 -4.43 -4.62
N LYS A 184 -33.33 -4.65 -4.00
CA LYS A 184 -33.66 -4.10 -2.69
C LYS A 184 -33.87 -5.25 -1.71
N ASP A 185 -33.06 -5.30 -0.67
CA ASP A 185 -33.14 -6.33 0.37
C ASP A 185 -32.71 -5.76 1.75
N LYS A 186 -33.30 -4.63 2.13
CA LYS A 186 -32.91 -3.90 3.35
C LYS A 186 -33.42 -4.54 4.64
N TYR A 187 -34.43 -5.41 4.55
CA TYR A 187 -35.13 -5.94 5.72
C TYR A 187 -34.68 -7.35 6.11
N SER A 188 -34.07 -8.09 5.17
CA SER A 188 -33.47 -9.39 5.49
C SER A 188 -32.15 -9.19 6.21
N GLU A 189 -31.80 -10.13 7.07
CA GLU A 189 -30.53 -10.08 7.79
C GLU A 189 -29.35 -10.36 6.84
N TYR A 190 -29.53 -11.27 5.89
CA TYR A 190 -28.50 -11.73 4.95
C TYR A 190 -29.00 -11.77 3.51
N THR A 191 -28.11 -11.38 2.59
CA THR A 191 -28.32 -11.47 1.14
C THR A 191 -27.11 -12.17 0.54
N ASP A 192 -27.32 -13.30 -0.14
CA ASP A 192 -26.25 -14.05 -0.81
C ASP A 192 -26.45 -14.06 -2.33
N LEU A 193 -25.41 -13.69 -3.07
CA LEU A 193 -25.33 -13.85 -4.52
C LEU A 193 -24.23 -14.88 -4.83
N ILE A 194 -24.63 -16.09 -5.22
CA ILE A 194 -23.72 -17.23 -5.39
C ILE A 194 -23.77 -17.69 -6.86
N GLY A 195 -22.87 -17.19 -7.69
CA GLY A 195 -22.90 -17.42 -9.14
C GLY A 195 -21.59 -17.92 -9.70
N ARG A 196 -21.57 -18.40 -10.95
CA ARG A 196 -20.28 -18.48 -11.68
C ARG A 196 -19.78 -17.06 -11.98
N TYR A 197 -20.68 -16.17 -12.41
CA TYR A 197 -20.43 -14.74 -12.57
C TYR A 197 -21.48 -13.92 -11.83
N VAL A 198 -21.09 -12.74 -11.36
CA VAL A 198 -21.99 -11.74 -10.78
C VAL A 198 -21.71 -10.38 -11.41
N ALA A 199 -22.71 -9.83 -12.10
CA ALA A 199 -22.64 -8.52 -12.73
C ALA A 199 -23.59 -7.54 -12.04
N VAL A 200 -23.07 -6.41 -11.57
CA VAL A 200 -23.81 -5.37 -10.85
C VAL A 200 -23.84 -4.10 -11.70
N ASN A 201 -24.97 -3.87 -12.36
CA ASN A 201 -25.21 -2.73 -13.26
C ASN A 201 -26.19 -1.68 -12.71
N GLY A 202 -26.67 -1.87 -11.48
CA GLY A 202 -27.51 -0.93 -10.74
C GLY A 202 -27.27 -1.06 -9.25
N GLY A 203 -28.13 -0.43 -8.44
CA GLY A 203 -27.96 -0.43 -6.99
C GLY A 203 -28.39 -1.75 -6.33
N VAL A 204 -27.55 -2.28 -5.45
CA VAL A 204 -27.86 -3.35 -4.50
C VAL A 204 -27.90 -2.73 -3.11
N ALA A 205 -29.02 -2.86 -2.40
CA ALA A 205 -29.15 -2.44 -1.01
C ALA A 205 -29.46 -3.66 -0.14
N ALA A 206 -28.58 -3.97 0.82
CA ALA A 206 -28.69 -5.16 1.68
C ALA A 206 -28.26 -4.83 3.12
N ASN A 207 -28.46 -5.75 4.07
CA ASN A 207 -27.86 -5.62 5.41
C ASN A 207 -26.48 -6.30 5.47
N ASN A 208 -26.41 -7.63 5.40
CA ASN A 208 -25.15 -8.36 5.24
C ASN A 208 -25.10 -9.00 3.85
N LEU A 209 -24.33 -8.40 2.94
CA LEU A 209 -24.18 -8.87 1.56
C LEU A 209 -22.98 -9.81 1.44
N THR A 210 -23.23 -11.03 0.95
CA THR A 210 -22.17 -11.96 0.57
C THR A 210 -22.24 -12.28 -0.92
N ILE A 211 -21.13 -12.13 -1.62
CA ILE A 211 -21.01 -12.50 -3.03
C ILE A 211 -19.95 -13.60 -3.15
N VAL A 212 -20.34 -14.73 -3.72
CA VAL A 212 -19.41 -15.81 -4.06
C VAL A 212 -19.47 -16.03 -5.56
N ALA A 213 -18.33 -15.88 -6.22
CA ALA A 213 -18.20 -16.04 -7.66
C ALA A 213 -17.10 -17.04 -8.05
N GLY A 214 -17.20 -17.61 -9.24
CA GLY A 214 -16.31 -18.63 -9.76
C GLY A 214 -16.85 -20.06 -9.66
N ARG A 215 -16.05 -21.01 -10.12
CA ARG A 215 -16.39 -22.43 -10.06
C ARG A 215 -16.14 -22.94 -8.64
N ASN A 216 -17.17 -23.44 -8.00
CA ASN A 216 -17.12 -23.92 -6.62
C ASN A 216 -17.72 -25.31 -6.53
N GLU A 217 -16.97 -26.27 -5.99
CA GLU A 217 -17.44 -27.65 -5.81
C GLU A 217 -18.53 -27.71 -4.76
N HIS A 218 -18.37 -26.92 -3.69
CA HIS A 218 -19.34 -26.83 -2.62
C HIS A 218 -19.31 -25.42 -2.00
N VAL A 219 -20.47 -24.79 -1.96
CA VAL A 219 -20.72 -23.54 -1.24
C VAL A 219 -21.76 -23.83 -0.16
N SER A 220 -21.37 -23.78 1.10
CA SER A 220 -22.28 -24.02 2.23
C SER A 220 -22.80 -22.72 2.81
N ILE A 221 -24.06 -22.74 3.24
CA ILE A 221 -24.75 -21.60 3.84
C ILE A 221 -25.09 -21.97 5.28
N ALA A 222 -24.54 -21.24 6.25
CA ALA A 222 -24.80 -21.45 7.67
C ALA A 222 -25.13 -20.14 8.39
N ASN A 223 -25.58 -20.22 9.64
CA ASN A 223 -25.93 -19.08 10.49
C ASN A 223 -24.74 -18.17 10.89
N GLY A 224 -23.53 -18.42 10.35
CA GLY A 224 -22.33 -17.59 10.55
C GLY A 224 -21.73 -17.02 9.26
N GLY A 225 -22.34 -17.28 8.10
CA GLY A 225 -21.85 -16.82 6.80
C GLY A 225 -21.93 -17.87 5.69
N VAL A 226 -21.23 -17.60 4.59
CA VAL A 226 -21.07 -18.51 3.46
C VAL A 226 -19.63 -19.01 3.46
N THR A 227 -19.43 -20.32 3.30
CA THR A 227 -18.09 -20.90 3.14
C THR A 227 -17.99 -21.65 1.82
N THR A 228 -16.79 -21.67 1.24
CA THR A 228 -16.56 -22.21 -0.11
C THR A 228 -15.43 -23.21 -0.10
N SER A 229 -15.61 -24.35 -0.77
CA SER A 229 -14.56 -25.28 -1.16
C SER A 229 -14.48 -25.34 -2.68
N SER A 230 -13.26 -25.16 -3.21
CA SER A 230 -13.00 -25.30 -4.64
C SER A 230 -11.58 -25.77 -4.88
N THR A 231 -11.42 -27.02 -5.35
CA THR A 231 -10.15 -27.54 -5.90
C THR A 231 -10.00 -27.29 -7.41
N LEU A 232 -10.97 -26.58 -8.00
CA LEU A 232 -11.12 -26.51 -9.43
C LEU A 232 -10.15 -25.48 -10.03
N ASN A 233 -9.17 -25.99 -10.78
CA ASN A 233 -8.36 -25.16 -11.67
C ASN A 233 -9.26 -24.61 -12.78
N ASP A 234 -9.44 -23.31 -12.76
CA ASP A 234 -10.16 -22.54 -13.75
C ASP A 234 -9.19 -21.46 -14.19
N SER A 235 -8.76 -21.55 -15.45
CA SER A 235 -7.63 -20.79 -16.02
C SER A 235 -8.09 -19.70 -16.99
N GLY A 236 -9.40 -19.45 -17.06
CA GLY A 236 -9.97 -18.38 -17.88
C GLY A 236 -9.69 -17.01 -17.26
N ALA A 237 -9.13 -16.09 -18.05
CA ALA A 237 -8.98 -14.68 -17.68
C ALA A 237 -10.33 -13.94 -17.77
N GLU A 238 -11.29 -14.34 -16.92
CA GLU A 238 -12.66 -13.81 -16.90
C GLU A 238 -12.92 -13.10 -15.59
N VAL A 239 -13.52 -11.90 -15.64
CA VAL A 239 -13.97 -11.16 -14.46
C VAL A 239 -15.13 -11.90 -13.81
N LEU A 240 -14.98 -12.33 -12.55
CA LEU A 240 -16.03 -13.07 -11.85
C LEU A 240 -17.08 -12.16 -11.21
N ILE A 241 -16.63 -11.07 -10.59
CA ILE A 241 -17.50 -10.05 -10.00
C ILE A 241 -17.20 -8.74 -10.71
N ASP A 242 -18.21 -8.20 -11.39
CA ASP A 242 -18.08 -7.00 -12.20
C ASP A 242 -19.09 -5.95 -11.76
N VAL A 243 -18.60 -4.85 -11.19
CA VAL A 243 -19.40 -3.68 -10.81
C VAL A 243 -19.15 -2.59 -11.85
N SER A 244 -20.17 -2.29 -12.65
CA SER A 244 -20.05 -1.27 -13.69
C SER A 244 -20.04 0.14 -13.10
N ALA A 245 -19.74 1.16 -13.91
CA ALA A 245 -19.73 2.56 -13.46
C ALA A 245 -21.09 3.07 -12.95
N LEU A 246 -22.20 2.40 -13.30
CA LEU A 246 -23.54 2.68 -12.77
C LEU A 246 -23.93 1.71 -11.64
N GLY A 247 -23.15 0.65 -11.45
CA GLY A 247 -23.31 -0.31 -10.38
C GLY A 247 -23.01 0.31 -9.02
N SER A 248 -23.83 -0.02 -8.03
CA SER A 248 -23.54 0.34 -6.65
C SER A 248 -23.97 -0.75 -5.69
N MET A 249 -23.22 -0.93 -4.61
CA MET A 249 -23.56 -1.84 -3.51
C MET A 249 -23.49 -1.09 -2.19
N TYR A 250 -24.58 -1.14 -1.42
CA TYR A 250 -24.70 -0.53 -0.11
C TYR A 250 -25.16 -1.58 0.90
N ALA A 251 -24.33 -1.87 1.90
CA ALA A 251 -24.69 -2.78 2.98
C ALA A 251 -24.09 -2.38 4.32
N ASN A 252 -24.54 -2.98 5.41
CA ASN A 252 -23.83 -2.88 6.69
C ASN A 252 -22.49 -3.62 6.62
N LYS A 253 -22.48 -4.87 6.13
CA LYS A 253 -21.28 -5.66 5.89
C LYS A 253 -21.26 -6.19 4.47
N ILE A 254 -20.09 -6.17 3.82
CA ILE A 254 -19.89 -6.73 2.49
C ILE A 254 -18.74 -7.73 2.52
N THR A 255 -19.01 -8.96 2.08
CA THR A 255 -18.00 -10.00 1.85
C THR A 255 -18.06 -10.45 0.39
N MET A 256 -16.92 -10.46 -0.30
CA MET A 256 -16.81 -10.97 -1.67
C MET A 256 -15.71 -12.01 -1.77
N VAL A 257 -16.02 -13.12 -2.45
CA VAL A 257 -15.07 -14.22 -2.70
C VAL A 257 -15.08 -14.56 -4.17
N ALA A 258 -13.94 -14.43 -4.84
CA ALA A 258 -13.76 -14.75 -6.26
C ALA A 258 -12.74 -15.89 -6.45
N ASN A 259 -13.25 -17.11 -6.66
CA ASN A 259 -12.48 -18.34 -6.69
C ASN A 259 -12.11 -18.77 -8.14
N ASN A 260 -11.31 -17.96 -8.84
CA ASN A 260 -10.77 -18.26 -10.18
C ASN A 260 -9.38 -17.65 -10.38
N ASN A 261 -8.51 -18.31 -11.13
CA ASN A 261 -7.21 -17.74 -11.48
C ASN A 261 -7.40 -16.67 -12.58
N GLY A 262 -6.66 -15.56 -12.53
CA GLY A 262 -6.75 -14.49 -13.54
C GLY A 262 -7.38 -13.22 -13.00
N VAL A 263 -8.55 -12.81 -13.49
CA VAL A 263 -9.22 -11.57 -13.03
C VAL A 263 -10.33 -11.94 -12.04
N GLY A 264 -10.23 -11.51 -10.79
CA GLY A 264 -11.20 -11.86 -9.75
C GLY A 264 -12.37 -10.89 -9.69
N VAL A 265 -12.06 -9.64 -9.32
CA VAL A 265 -13.04 -8.59 -9.07
C VAL A 265 -12.67 -7.35 -9.89
N ARG A 266 -13.64 -6.76 -10.58
CA ARG A 266 -13.50 -5.44 -11.21
C ARG A 266 -14.56 -4.50 -10.66
N ASN A 267 -14.14 -3.36 -10.17
CA ASN A 267 -15.00 -2.28 -9.72
C ASN A 267 -14.73 -1.01 -10.51
N ALA A 268 -15.74 -0.52 -11.23
CA ALA A 268 -15.78 0.81 -11.81
C ALA A 268 -16.88 1.70 -11.17
N GLY A 269 -17.71 1.13 -10.29
CA GLY A 269 -18.81 1.81 -9.60
C GLY A 269 -18.50 2.10 -8.14
N LEU A 270 -19.51 1.96 -7.27
CA LEU A 270 -19.39 2.19 -5.83
C LEU A 270 -19.66 0.91 -5.03
N ILE A 271 -18.75 0.57 -4.13
CA ILE A 271 -18.94 -0.47 -3.12
C ILE A 271 -18.81 0.21 -1.76
N SER A 272 -19.87 0.23 -0.96
CA SER A 272 -19.93 0.98 0.31
C SER A 272 -20.48 0.12 1.44
N ALA A 273 -19.73 0.00 2.53
CA ALA A 273 -20.15 -0.71 3.74
C ALA A 273 -20.22 0.22 4.97
N ALA A 274 -21.27 0.15 5.79
CA ALA A 274 -21.34 0.90 7.07
C ALA A 274 -20.49 0.28 8.19
N SER A 275 -20.03 -0.96 8.00
CA SER A 275 -19.09 -1.67 8.84
C SER A 275 -18.03 -2.31 7.92
N ASN A 276 -17.52 -3.49 8.25
CA ASN A 276 -16.40 -4.09 7.52
C ASN A 276 -16.72 -4.49 6.07
N LEU A 277 -15.75 -4.26 5.19
CA LEU A 277 -15.75 -4.71 3.80
C LEU A 277 -14.55 -5.64 3.56
N HIS A 278 -14.81 -6.86 3.11
CA HIS A 278 -13.77 -7.85 2.81
C HIS A 278 -13.92 -8.37 1.38
N ILE A 279 -12.84 -8.28 0.59
CA ILE A 279 -12.77 -8.88 -0.75
C ILE A 279 -11.60 -9.85 -0.76
N SER A 280 -11.86 -11.10 -1.14
CA SER A 280 -10.87 -12.15 -1.34
C SER A 280 -10.94 -12.66 -2.78
N ALA A 281 -9.82 -12.69 -3.48
CA ALA A 281 -9.75 -13.16 -4.86
C ALA A 281 -8.49 -13.99 -5.10
N ARG A 282 -8.60 -15.10 -5.85
CA ARG A 282 -7.42 -15.79 -6.39
C ARG A 282 -6.77 -15.00 -7.54
N GLY A 283 -7.57 -14.25 -8.28
CA GLY A 283 -7.15 -13.34 -9.33
C GLY A 283 -6.95 -11.90 -8.87
N ASP A 284 -6.84 -10.99 -9.84
CA ASP A 284 -6.74 -9.55 -9.60
C ASP A 284 -7.99 -8.99 -8.88
N ILE A 285 -7.78 -8.04 -7.97
CA ILE A 285 -8.81 -7.09 -7.51
C ILE A 285 -8.50 -5.74 -8.15
N SER A 286 -9.33 -5.31 -9.09
CA SER A 286 -9.15 -4.08 -9.87
C SER A 286 -10.21 -3.03 -9.52
N ASN A 287 -9.78 -1.89 -8.99
CA ASN A 287 -10.60 -0.69 -8.79
C ASN A 287 -10.24 0.34 -9.87
N GLU A 288 -11.03 0.42 -10.92
CA GLU A 288 -10.79 1.19 -12.13
C GLU A 288 -11.72 2.40 -12.17
N ARG A 289 -11.26 3.53 -11.60
CA ARG A 289 -12.07 4.76 -11.42
C ARG A 289 -13.31 4.60 -10.52
N GLY A 290 -13.50 3.45 -9.88
CA GLY A 290 -14.52 3.20 -8.87
C GLY A 290 -14.12 3.64 -7.47
N ALA A 291 -15.03 3.45 -6.51
CA ALA A 291 -14.81 3.68 -5.10
C ALA A 291 -15.14 2.43 -4.27
N ILE A 292 -14.25 2.08 -3.34
CA ILE A 292 -14.43 1.04 -2.32
C ILE A 292 -14.34 1.73 -0.96
N LEU A 293 -15.47 1.83 -0.26
CA LEU A 293 -15.64 2.62 0.96
C LEU A 293 -16.12 1.76 2.12
N SER A 294 -15.64 2.07 3.33
CA SER A 294 -16.16 1.51 4.57
C SER A 294 -16.06 2.52 5.72
N ASP A 295 -17.09 2.59 6.56
CA ASP A 295 -17.07 3.41 7.78
C ASP A 295 -16.24 2.77 8.92
N ALA A 296 -15.75 1.53 8.74
CA ALA A 296 -14.95 0.81 9.73
C ALA A 296 -13.60 0.31 9.19
N GLY A 297 -13.62 -0.63 8.25
CA GLY A 297 -12.40 -1.27 7.78
C GLY A 297 -12.57 -1.97 6.43
N ILE A 298 -11.53 -1.88 5.61
CA ILE A 298 -11.39 -2.58 4.34
C ILE A 298 -10.25 -3.59 4.45
N VAL A 299 -10.52 -4.84 4.06
CA VAL A 299 -9.48 -5.84 3.80
C VAL A 299 -9.60 -6.30 2.36
N LEU A 300 -8.53 -6.16 1.58
CA LEU A 300 -8.42 -6.70 0.22
C LEU A 300 -7.32 -7.75 0.19
N ASN A 301 -7.69 -9.00 -0.09
CA ASN A 301 -6.78 -10.13 -0.22
C ASN A 301 -6.82 -10.64 -1.66
N SER A 302 -5.72 -10.51 -2.40
CA SER A 302 -5.54 -11.10 -3.71
C SER A 302 -4.40 -12.10 -3.68
N GLU A 303 -4.57 -13.29 -4.26
CA GLU A 303 -3.44 -14.20 -4.54
C GLU A 303 -2.62 -13.76 -5.77
N SER A 304 -3.05 -12.69 -6.45
CA SER A 304 -2.37 -12.06 -7.58
C SER A 304 -2.13 -10.57 -7.30
N ARG A 305 -2.85 -9.65 -7.95
CA ARG A 305 -2.61 -8.21 -7.80
C ARG A 305 -3.81 -7.45 -7.26
N ILE A 306 -3.53 -6.42 -6.49
CA ILE A 306 -4.48 -5.33 -6.25
C ILE A 306 -4.11 -4.18 -7.19
N LYS A 307 -5.08 -3.68 -7.94
CA LYS A 307 -4.92 -2.52 -8.82
C LYS A 307 -5.89 -1.44 -8.39
N ASN A 308 -5.38 -0.27 -8.07
CA ASN A 308 -6.19 0.91 -7.82
C ASN A 308 -5.78 1.98 -8.83
N GLN A 309 -6.50 2.01 -9.96
CA GLN A 309 -6.15 2.82 -11.13
C GLN A 309 -7.17 3.94 -11.29
N GLY A 310 -6.81 5.14 -10.83
CA GLY A 310 -7.71 6.29 -10.78
C GLY A 310 -8.90 6.13 -9.83
N GLY A 311 -8.95 5.04 -9.04
CA GLY A 311 -10.00 4.73 -8.08
C GLY A 311 -9.69 5.20 -6.66
N LEU A 312 -10.69 5.10 -5.78
CA LEU A 312 -10.60 5.39 -4.35
C LEU A 312 -10.80 4.11 -3.52
N ILE A 313 -9.91 3.87 -2.57
CA ILE A 313 -10.08 2.92 -1.47
C ILE A 313 -9.99 3.71 -0.18
N SER A 314 -11.07 3.77 0.61
CA SER A 314 -11.09 4.60 1.81
C SER A 314 -11.86 3.99 2.97
N ALA A 315 -11.21 3.88 4.12
CA ALA A 315 -11.78 3.43 5.39
C ALA A 315 -10.86 3.83 6.55
N PRO A 316 -11.35 3.93 7.80
CA PRO A 316 -10.48 4.16 8.96
C PRO A 316 -9.30 3.17 9.05
N VAL A 317 -9.53 1.90 8.70
CA VAL A 317 -8.47 0.88 8.60
C VAL A 317 -8.46 0.27 7.21
N VAL A 318 -7.29 0.25 6.55
CA VAL A 318 -7.10 -0.42 5.25
C VAL A 318 -5.99 -1.46 5.35
N GLY A 319 -6.33 -2.73 5.11
CA GLY A 319 -5.39 -3.84 4.99
C GLY A 319 -5.35 -4.38 3.56
N LEU A 320 -4.18 -4.35 2.92
CA LEU A 320 -3.98 -4.89 1.58
C LEU A 320 -2.99 -6.06 1.63
N LYS A 321 -3.38 -7.21 1.09
CA LYS A 321 -2.50 -8.37 0.90
C LYS A 321 -2.53 -8.84 -0.55
N ALA A 322 -1.38 -8.85 -1.22
CA ALA A 322 -1.27 -9.27 -2.63
C ALA A 322 0.15 -9.71 -3.01
N GLN A 323 0.33 -10.34 -4.17
CA GLN A 323 1.67 -10.45 -4.76
C GLN A 323 2.17 -9.10 -5.26
N ALA A 324 1.29 -8.27 -5.86
CA ALA A 324 1.65 -6.93 -6.25
C ALA A 324 0.53 -5.92 -6.00
N LEU A 325 0.91 -4.68 -5.73
CA LEU A 325 0.02 -3.52 -5.67
C LEU A 325 0.41 -2.56 -6.79
N ILE A 326 -0.55 -2.22 -7.65
CA ILE A 326 -0.41 -1.17 -8.66
C ILE A 326 -1.36 -0.04 -8.25
N ASN A 327 -0.79 1.06 -7.79
CA ASN A 327 -1.54 2.23 -7.36
C ASN A 327 -1.13 3.40 -8.25
N ASP A 328 -1.94 3.71 -9.25
CA ASP A 328 -1.63 4.73 -10.26
C ASP A 328 -2.86 5.56 -10.60
N ASN A 329 -2.63 6.70 -11.25
CA ASN A 329 -3.73 7.38 -11.92
C ASN A 329 -4.14 6.54 -13.13
N ALA A 330 -5.45 6.40 -13.37
CA ALA A 330 -5.91 5.70 -14.56
C ALA A 330 -5.34 6.42 -15.80
N THR A 331 -4.57 5.73 -16.64
CA THR A 331 -3.98 6.30 -17.85
C THR A 331 -5.04 7.10 -18.61
N VAL A 332 -4.94 8.43 -18.55
CA VAL A 332 -5.90 9.32 -19.19
C VAL A 332 -5.53 9.33 -20.66
N GLY A 333 -6.13 8.45 -21.44
CA GLY A 333 -6.19 8.63 -22.89
C GLY A 333 -7.06 9.84 -23.19
N ASN A 334 -6.54 11.06 -23.05
CA ASN A 334 -7.12 12.35 -23.47
C ASN A 334 -8.64 12.57 -23.22
N PHE A 335 -9.25 11.87 -22.26
CA PHE A 335 -10.69 11.85 -22.07
C PHE A 335 -11.06 12.65 -20.81
N LEU A 336 -11.82 13.72 -21.04
CA LEU A 336 -12.34 14.66 -20.06
C LEU A 336 -13.41 14.00 -19.16
N LEU A 337 -13.02 13.11 -18.24
CA LEU A 337 -13.87 12.69 -17.13
C LEU A 337 -13.36 13.31 -15.83
N ASN A 338 -14.15 14.25 -15.31
CA ASN A 338 -13.82 15.25 -14.30
C ASN A 338 -13.55 14.73 -12.86
N LYS A 339 -13.48 13.42 -12.63
CA LYS A 339 -13.03 12.87 -11.33
C LYS A 339 -12.27 11.56 -11.56
N THR A 340 -10.95 11.64 -11.58
CA THR A 340 -10.13 10.48 -11.19
C THR A 340 -9.67 10.73 -9.77
N TYR A 341 -9.71 9.69 -8.93
CA TYR A 341 -9.17 9.77 -7.56
C TYR A 341 -7.65 9.58 -7.55
N GLU A 342 -6.99 9.63 -8.71
CA GLU A 342 -5.54 9.54 -8.87
C GLU A 342 -4.90 8.27 -8.29
N GLY A 343 -5.68 7.19 -8.15
CA GLY A 343 -5.24 5.98 -7.46
C GLY A 343 -4.99 6.30 -5.99
N ARG A 344 -6.06 6.64 -5.25
CA ARG A 344 -5.98 7.03 -3.84
C ARG A 344 -6.38 5.87 -2.93
N VAL A 345 -5.50 5.55 -2.00
CA VAL A 345 -5.76 4.73 -0.82
C VAL A 345 -5.65 5.65 0.39
N GLU A 346 -6.71 5.77 1.18
CA GLU A 346 -6.78 6.69 2.32
C GLU A 346 -7.33 6.00 3.57
N SER A 347 -6.65 6.19 4.70
CA SER A 347 -7.04 5.60 5.98
C SER A 347 -6.55 6.38 7.19
N HIS A 348 -6.95 5.98 8.39
CA HIS A 348 -6.20 6.35 9.59
C HIS A 348 -5.01 5.39 9.79
N PHE A 349 -5.27 4.09 9.63
CA PHE A 349 -4.29 3.02 9.76
C PHE A 349 -4.19 2.21 8.46
N ALA A 350 -3.00 2.19 7.85
CA ALA A 350 -2.72 1.40 6.65
C ALA A 350 -1.74 0.26 6.95
N LEU A 351 -2.12 -0.96 6.57
CA LEU A 351 -1.26 -2.16 6.59
C LEU A 351 -1.14 -2.72 5.17
N LEU A 352 -0.02 -2.44 4.50
CA LEU A 352 0.23 -2.89 3.13
C LEU A 352 1.26 -4.02 3.16
N ASN A 353 0.81 -5.27 3.00
CA ASN A 353 1.66 -6.46 2.99
C ASN A 353 1.66 -7.09 1.59
N VAL A 354 2.65 -6.74 0.78
CA VAL A 354 2.69 -7.08 -0.65
C VAL A 354 3.94 -7.90 -0.94
N GLU A 355 3.80 -9.16 -1.36
CA GLU A 355 4.93 -10.09 -1.40
C GLU A 355 6.05 -9.67 -2.37
N ASN A 356 5.70 -9.21 -3.57
CA ASN A 356 6.68 -8.87 -4.61
C ASN A 356 6.87 -7.37 -4.78
N LYS A 357 5.89 -6.66 -5.33
CA LYS A 357 6.11 -5.29 -5.81
C LYS A 357 4.96 -4.36 -5.50
N ILE A 358 5.28 -3.23 -4.91
CA ILE A 358 4.41 -2.06 -4.86
C ILE A 358 4.90 -1.09 -5.93
N ALA A 359 4.07 -0.83 -6.94
CA ALA A 359 4.28 0.22 -7.92
C ALA A 359 3.29 1.36 -7.63
N ASN A 360 3.80 2.44 -7.05
CA ASN A 360 3.03 3.61 -6.68
C ASN A 360 3.39 4.81 -7.57
N ALA A 361 2.40 5.29 -8.31
CA ALA A 361 2.38 6.59 -8.99
C ALA A 361 1.12 7.40 -8.62
N GLY A 362 0.31 6.90 -7.68
CA GLY A 362 -0.86 7.55 -7.11
C GLY A 362 -0.61 7.99 -5.67
N LYS A 363 -1.62 7.86 -4.82
CA LYS A 363 -1.60 8.30 -3.41
C LYS A 363 -1.83 7.16 -2.43
N LEU A 364 -0.86 6.91 -1.55
CA LEU A 364 -1.00 6.08 -0.37
C LEU A 364 -0.97 7.01 0.85
N LEU A 365 -2.10 7.14 1.54
CA LEU A 365 -2.32 8.12 2.60
C LEU A 365 -2.82 7.44 3.87
N ALA A 366 -2.20 7.77 5.01
CA ALA A 366 -2.68 7.42 6.35
C ALA A 366 -2.62 8.64 7.27
N THR A 367 -3.63 8.89 8.09
CA THR A 367 -3.58 10.03 9.03
C THR A 367 -2.81 9.73 10.31
N ASP A 368 -2.75 8.47 10.74
CA ASP A 368 -2.15 8.12 12.03
C ASP A 368 -0.92 7.24 11.84
N TYR A 369 -1.01 6.21 11.01
CA TYR A 369 0.06 5.23 10.91
C TYR A 369 0.02 4.42 9.62
N MET A 370 1.20 4.16 9.05
CA MET A 370 1.35 3.35 7.85
C MET A 370 2.50 2.35 7.96
N ASN A 371 2.19 1.07 7.75
CA ASN A 371 3.17 0.00 7.55
C ASN A 371 3.16 -0.45 6.09
N ILE A 372 4.34 -0.47 5.48
CA ILE A 372 4.56 -1.01 4.15
C ILE A 372 5.61 -2.12 4.24
N SER A 373 5.25 -3.31 3.76
CA SER A 373 6.17 -4.43 3.59
C SER A 373 6.08 -4.92 2.15
N ALA A 374 7.20 -4.92 1.42
CA ALA A 374 7.29 -5.53 0.10
C ALA A 374 8.70 -5.98 -0.25
N ARG A 375 8.89 -6.87 -1.24
CA ARG A 375 10.25 -7.10 -1.76
C ARG A 375 10.78 -5.87 -2.49
N GLU A 376 9.94 -5.23 -3.30
CA GLU A 376 10.28 -4.06 -4.11
C GLU A 376 9.23 -2.96 -3.95
N LEU A 377 9.65 -1.75 -3.60
CA LEU A 377 8.80 -0.56 -3.55
C LEU A 377 9.30 0.47 -4.56
N GLU A 378 8.49 0.74 -5.59
CA GLU A 378 8.70 1.84 -6.52
C GLU A 378 7.68 2.94 -6.23
N ASN A 379 8.17 4.09 -5.81
CA ASN A 379 7.41 5.33 -5.72
C ASN A 379 7.89 6.29 -6.80
N THR A 380 7.19 6.33 -7.94
CA THR A 380 7.56 7.15 -9.10
C THR A 380 6.55 8.26 -9.30
N ASN A 381 6.90 9.48 -8.90
CA ASN A 381 6.00 10.64 -8.83
C ASN A 381 4.73 10.38 -8.01
N GLY A 382 4.74 9.35 -7.14
CA GLY A 382 3.66 9.01 -6.25
C GLY A 382 3.83 9.63 -4.86
N ASN A 383 2.77 9.55 -4.08
CA ASN A 383 2.73 9.98 -2.69
C ASN A 383 2.64 8.77 -1.76
N ILE A 384 3.52 8.74 -0.77
CA ILE A 384 3.41 7.89 0.41
C ILE A 384 3.45 8.81 1.61
N ILE A 385 2.29 9.08 2.22
CA ILE A 385 2.13 10.11 3.25
C ILE A 385 1.48 9.52 4.49
N SER A 386 2.10 9.75 5.65
CA SER A 386 1.54 9.42 6.96
C SER A 386 1.41 10.69 7.82
N GLY A 387 0.33 10.81 8.59
CA GLY A 387 0.19 11.86 9.62
C GLY A 387 0.77 11.46 10.99
N GLY A 388 1.18 10.20 11.18
CA GLY A 388 2.08 9.77 12.26
C GLY A 388 3.18 8.87 11.70
N SER A 389 3.66 7.87 12.44
CA SER A 389 4.84 7.10 12.00
C SER A 389 4.60 6.33 10.68
N LEU A 390 5.59 6.38 9.80
CA LEU A 390 5.65 5.65 8.53
C LEU A 390 6.79 4.64 8.59
N ASN A 391 6.46 3.35 8.54
CA ASN A 391 7.44 2.27 8.54
C ASN A 391 7.43 1.53 7.21
N ILE A 392 8.59 1.46 6.57
CA ILE A 392 8.78 0.81 5.27
C ILE A 392 9.86 -0.26 5.41
N THR A 393 9.53 -1.50 5.08
CA THR A 393 10.47 -2.61 4.98
C THR A 393 10.45 -3.17 3.57
N ALA A 394 11.58 -3.13 2.86
CA ALA A 394 11.68 -3.77 1.55
C ALA A 394 13.10 -4.16 1.15
N ASP A 395 13.29 -5.13 0.25
CA ASP A 395 14.65 -5.44 -0.23
C ASP A 395 15.18 -4.27 -1.06
N SER A 396 14.36 -3.72 -1.97
CA SER A 396 14.71 -2.54 -2.77
C SER A 396 13.63 -1.46 -2.74
N ILE A 397 14.06 -0.22 -2.56
CA ILE A 397 13.21 0.96 -2.63
C ILE A 397 13.75 1.91 -3.70
N SER A 398 12.87 2.35 -4.59
CA SER A 398 13.14 3.41 -5.56
C SER A 398 12.13 4.54 -5.34
N ASN A 399 12.58 5.66 -4.78
CA ASN A 399 11.80 6.87 -4.58
C ASN A 399 12.30 7.94 -5.56
N ILE A 400 11.53 8.17 -6.62
CA ILE A 400 11.88 9.09 -7.71
C ILE A 400 10.75 10.08 -7.87
N SER A 401 11.07 11.36 -7.88
CA SER A 401 10.08 12.43 -8.00
C SER A 401 10.62 13.57 -8.86
N SER A 402 9.81 14.07 -9.79
CA SER A 402 10.18 15.16 -10.71
C SER A 402 10.05 16.57 -10.12
N GLY A 403 10.05 16.69 -8.78
CA GLY A 403 9.86 17.94 -8.06
C GLY A 403 11.09 18.86 -8.11
N GLY A 404 10.87 20.17 -8.26
CA GLY A 404 11.89 21.18 -8.00
C GLY A 404 12.04 21.37 -6.49
N PHE A 405 12.66 20.39 -5.83
CA PHE A 405 12.86 20.42 -4.38
C PHE A 405 13.71 21.63 -3.98
N SER A 406 13.25 22.37 -2.98
CA SER A 406 14.00 23.48 -2.41
C SER A 406 14.86 22.95 -1.26
N ASP A 407 16.11 23.43 -1.19
CA ASP A 407 17.04 23.06 -0.12
C ASP A 407 16.50 23.40 1.29
N ASP A 408 15.64 24.41 1.41
CA ASP A 408 15.18 24.95 2.69
C ASP A 408 13.68 24.72 2.96
N LYS A 409 12.90 24.29 1.97
CA LYS A 409 11.45 24.06 2.10
C LYS A 409 11.05 22.73 1.46
N PRO A 410 10.69 21.71 2.27
CA PRO A 410 10.27 20.44 1.74
C PRO A 410 8.96 20.60 0.97
N ASP A 411 8.84 19.91 -0.15
CA ASP A 411 7.58 19.81 -0.89
C ASP A 411 6.68 18.78 -0.21
N LEU A 412 5.67 19.22 0.53
CA LEU A 412 4.75 18.33 1.26
C LEU A 412 3.72 17.64 0.34
N THR A 413 3.94 17.65 -0.97
CA THR A 413 3.00 17.12 -1.97
C THR A 413 3.57 16.00 -2.83
N THR A 414 4.84 15.60 -2.66
CA THR A 414 5.47 14.52 -3.43
C THR A 414 6.54 13.75 -2.65
N GLY A 415 6.70 12.45 -2.94
CA GLY A 415 7.68 11.58 -2.28
C GLY A 415 7.15 10.80 -1.08
N ILE A 416 8.04 10.51 -0.13
CA ILE A 416 7.79 9.78 1.11
C ILE A 416 7.77 10.78 2.26
N LEU A 417 6.60 10.99 2.87
CA LEU A 417 6.39 12.08 3.82
C LEU A 417 5.71 11.58 5.10
N SER A 418 6.11 12.14 6.24
CA SER A 418 5.52 11.83 7.54
C SER A 418 5.39 13.08 8.41
N GLN A 419 4.24 13.26 9.06
CA GLN A 419 4.15 14.19 10.20
C GLN A 419 4.64 13.57 11.52
N GLY A 420 4.85 12.25 11.56
CA GLY A 420 5.56 11.56 12.63
C GLY A 420 6.98 11.22 12.17
N ASP A 421 7.42 10.01 12.51
CA ASP A 421 8.73 9.47 12.11
C ASP A 421 8.66 8.82 10.72
N VAL A 422 9.82 8.68 10.07
CA VAL A 422 10.02 7.79 8.92
C VAL A 422 11.09 6.77 9.27
N ASN A 423 10.71 5.49 9.32
CA ASN A 423 11.64 4.38 9.51
C ASN A 423 11.70 3.53 8.24
N ILE A 424 12.87 3.45 7.62
CA ILE A 424 13.10 2.67 6.41
C ILE A 424 14.15 1.59 6.69
N ASN A 425 13.80 0.34 6.45
CA ASN A 425 14.72 -0.80 6.46
C ASN A 425 14.75 -1.41 5.07
N ALA A 426 15.89 -1.32 4.37
CA ALA A 426 16.02 -1.92 3.06
C ALA A 426 17.41 -2.44 2.71
N ALA A 427 17.53 -3.42 1.81
CA ALA A 427 18.86 -3.79 1.33
C ALA A 427 19.45 -2.66 0.47
N SER A 428 18.66 -2.08 -0.43
CA SER A 428 19.06 -0.96 -1.29
C SER A 428 17.97 0.11 -1.35
N LEU A 429 18.36 1.38 -1.18
CA LEU A 429 17.47 2.53 -1.34
C LEU A 429 18.06 3.50 -2.37
N ILE A 430 17.29 3.78 -3.42
CA ILE A 430 17.53 4.89 -4.34
C ILE A 430 16.53 6.00 -4.01
N ASN A 431 17.03 7.17 -3.65
CA ASN A 431 16.26 8.37 -3.38
C ASN A 431 16.69 9.50 -4.32
N ASN A 432 16.03 9.59 -5.47
CA ASN A 432 16.12 10.73 -6.40
C ASN A 432 14.84 11.57 -6.31
N GLY A 433 14.27 11.64 -5.11
CA GLY A 433 13.05 12.35 -4.78
C GLY A 433 13.20 13.01 -3.42
N GLN A 434 12.13 13.00 -2.63
CA GLN A 434 12.15 13.51 -1.26
C GLN A 434 11.71 12.45 -0.26
N ILE A 435 12.45 12.38 0.85
CA ILE A 435 12.04 11.75 2.10
C ILE A 435 12.00 12.86 3.16
N TYR A 436 10.83 13.06 3.77
CA TYR A 436 10.64 14.10 4.78
C TYR A 436 9.88 13.59 6.00
N ALA A 437 10.34 13.99 7.19
CA ALA A 437 9.65 13.76 8.46
C ALA A 437 9.60 15.06 9.28
N ILE A 438 8.47 15.30 9.96
CA ILE A 438 8.43 16.36 10.99
C ILE A 438 9.19 15.91 12.23
N ASN A 439 9.10 14.63 12.62
CA ASN A 439 9.90 14.11 13.73
C ASN A 439 11.25 13.58 13.22
N ASP A 440 11.54 12.31 13.48
CA ASP A 440 12.85 11.71 13.20
C ASP A 440 12.82 10.87 11.91
N ILE A 441 13.98 10.78 11.26
CA ILE A 441 14.22 9.84 10.17
C ILE A 441 15.23 8.78 10.64
N ALA A 442 14.90 7.51 10.47
CA ALA A 442 15.84 6.40 10.61
C ALA A 442 15.88 5.59 9.30
N ILE A 443 17.04 5.52 8.67
CA ILE A 443 17.25 4.73 7.44
C ILE A 443 18.34 3.72 7.72
N THR A 444 18.01 2.43 7.65
CA THR A 444 18.96 1.33 7.75
C THR A 444 19.04 0.61 6.41
N THR A 445 20.20 0.66 5.76
CA THR A 445 20.40 -0.04 4.48
C THR A 445 21.77 -0.68 4.30
N ASN A 446 21.92 -1.58 3.31
CA ASN A 446 23.25 -1.97 2.86
C ASN A 446 23.84 -0.91 1.93
N GLU A 447 23.03 -0.35 1.04
CA GLU A 447 23.41 0.69 0.10
C GLU A 447 22.33 1.78 0.05
N LEU A 448 22.77 3.04 0.00
CA LEU A 448 21.89 4.19 -0.17
C LEU A 448 22.48 5.08 -1.27
N ASP A 449 21.75 5.23 -2.36
CA ASP A 449 22.01 6.23 -3.40
C ASP A 449 20.97 7.35 -3.28
N THR A 450 21.39 8.50 -2.76
CA THR A 450 20.56 9.70 -2.65
C THR A 450 21.14 10.86 -3.46
N LYS A 451 21.85 10.57 -4.57
CA LYS A 451 22.37 11.62 -5.46
C LYS A 451 21.26 12.54 -5.92
N GLN A 452 21.43 13.85 -5.75
CA GLN A 452 20.40 14.87 -6.05
C GLN A 452 19.06 14.69 -5.29
N GLY A 453 19.00 13.75 -4.34
CA GLY A 453 17.84 13.50 -3.51
C GLY A 453 17.81 14.38 -2.27
N HIS A 454 16.62 14.50 -1.69
CA HIS A 454 16.36 15.23 -0.47
C HIS A 454 16.00 14.26 0.65
N ILE A 455 16.68 14.36 1.79
CA ILE A 455 16.36 13.67 3.04
C ILE A 455 16.33 14.72 4.16
N GLN A 456 15.14 15.07 4.66
CA GLN A 456 14.98 16.18 5.59
C GLN A 456 14.12 15.81 6.80
N ALA A 457 14.63 16.03 8.01
CA ALA A 457 13.90 15.84 9.26
C ALA A 457 13.79 17.17 10.02
N ALA A 458 12.65 17.49 10.63
CA ALA A 458 12.59 18.68 11.49
C ALA A 458 13.26 18.44 12.85
N ASN A 459 13.35 17.18 13.31
CA ASN A 459 14.15 16.80 14.47
C ASN A 459 15.47 16.16 14.02
N ASN A 460 15.67 14.86 14.26
CA ASN A 460 16.94 14.17 14.05
C ASN A 460 16.87 13.25 12.83
N ALA A 461 18.04 12.92 12.27
CA ALA A 461 18.14 11.84 11.30
C ALA A 461 19.32 10.92 11.59
N VAL A 462 19.10 9.62 11.44
CA VAL A 462 20.12 8.58 11.49
C VAL A 462 20.11 7.82 10.17
N LEU A 463 21.24 7.88 9.46
CA LEU A 463 21.48 7.08 8.26
C LEU A 463 22.51 6.01 8.61
N ASP A 464 22.08 4.75 8.68
CA ASP A 464 22.94 3.59 8.94
C ASP A 464 23.08 2.75 7.67
N VAL A 465 24.21 2.93 6.98
CA VAL A 465 24.48 2.38 5.65
C VAL A 465 25.67 1.43 5.72
N LYS A 466 25.41 0.12 5.74
CA LYS A 466 26.44 -0.90 5.98
C LYS A 466 27.63 -0.82 5.01
N ASN A 467 27.35 -0.64 3.71
CA ASN A 467 28.36 -0.62 2.66
C ASN A 467 28.59 0.82 2.20
N THR A 468 27.98 1.24 1.10
CA THR A 468 28.29 2.51 0.46
C THR A 468 27.10 3.46 0.50
N LEU A 469 27.39 4.69 0.89
CA LEU A 469 26.48 5.81 0.82
C LEU A 469 26.92 6.74 -0.30
N HIS A 470 26.07 6.87 -1.33
CA HIS A 470 26.26 7.83 -2.40
C HIS A 470 25.34 9.03 -2.20
N MET A 471 25.92 10.22 -2.13
CA MET A 471 25.15 11.44 -1.84
C MET A 471 25.70 12.67 -2.59
N ALA A 472 26.27 12.46 -3.78
CA ALA A 472 26.71 13.57 -4.62
C ALA A 472 25.53 14.50 -4.93
N ASP A 473 25.71 15.80 -4.68
CA ASP A 473 24.69 16.84 -4.85
C ASP A 473 23.39 16.61 -4.04
N ALA A 474 23.44 15.80 -2.98
CA ALA A 474 22.29 15.54 -2.12
C ALA A 474 22.01 16.70 -1.17
N VAL A 475 20.74 16.85 -0.76
CA VAL A 475 20.35 17.71 0.36
C VAL A 475 19.92 16.83 1.52
N ILE A 476 20.73 16.82 2.58
CA ILE A 476 20.44 16.11 3.83
C ILE A 476 20.37 17.15 4.94
N GLY A 477 19.22 17.32 5.56
CA GLY A 477 18.99 18.39 6.53
C GLY A 477 18.25 17.91 7.77
N THR A 478 18.70 18.35 8.94
CA THR A 478 18.01 18.09 10.21
C THR A 478 17.86 19.39 10.99
N GLY A 479 16.75 19.57 11.70
CA GLY A 479 16.58 20.71 12.61
C GLY A 479 17.34 20.54 13.93
N ARG A 480 17.70 19.31 14.28
CA ARG A 480 18.53 18.95 15.43
C ARG A 480 19.75 18.16 14.97
N ASP A 481 19.87 16.89 15.38
CA ASP A 481 21.10 16.13 15.26
C ASP A 481 21.08 15.22 14.01
N LEU A 482 22.21 15.14 13.32
CA LEU A 482 22.40 14.25 12.17
C LEU A 482 23.51 13.25 12.46
N THR A 483 23.19 11.96 12.40
CA THR A 483 24.19 10.88 12.48
C THR A 483 24.23 10.09 11.18
N ILE A 484 25.41 9.96 10.61
CA ILE A 484 25.67 9.18 9.40
C ILE A 484 26.71 8.12 9.72
N ASN A 485 26.27 6.86 9.74
CA ASN A 485 27.11 5.69 9.85
C ASN A 485 27.18 5.05 8.46
N ALA A 486 28.39 4.91 7.91
CA ALA A 486 28.57 4.35 6.59
C ALA A 486 29.83 3.48 6.50
N GLY A 487 29.79 2.37 5.76
CA GLY A 487 31.03 1.64 5.44
C GLY A 487 31.99 2.51 4.62
N ASN A 488 31.48 3.16 3.58
CA ASN A 488 32.18 4.10 2.71
C ASN A 488 31.22 5.22 2.27
N VAL A 489 31.73 6.45 2.19
CA VAL A 489 30.95 7.61 1.73
C VAL A 489 31.57 8.13 0.44
N ASN A 490 30.78 8.06 -0.63
CA ASN A 490 31.18 8.51 -1.95
C ASN A 490 30.32 9.68 -2.43
N ASN A 491 30.86 10.89 -2.31
CA ASN A 491 30.24 12.11 -2.83
C ASN A 491 30.84 12.50 -4.18
N ASP A 492 31.56 11.60 -4.85
CA ASP A 492 32.18 11.86 -6.14
C ASP A 492 31.13 11.87 -7.27
N ILE A 493 31.20 12.92 -8.08
CA ILE A 493 30.38 13.05 -9.28
C ILE A 493 31.04 12.20 -10.36
N ASN A 494 30.69 10.91 -10.41
CA ASN A 494 31.17 9.99 -11.44
C ASN A 494 30.48 10.25 -12.80
N THR A 495 30.50 11.50 -13.28
CA THR A 495 30.17 11.84 -14.65
C THR A 495 31.45 11.97 -15.44
N THR A 496 31.78 10.94 -16.20
CA THR A 496 32.76 10.99 -17.29
C THR A 496 32.24 11.96 -18.36
N PHE A 497 32.35 13.27 -18.13
CA PHE A 497 32.08 14.27 -19.15
C PHE A 497 33.38 14.54 -19.92
N LEU A 498 33.40 14.10 -21.18
CA LEU A 498 34.38 14.57 -22.15
C LEU A 498 34.29 16.10 -22.22
N TRP A 499 35.41 16.73 -21.88
CA TRP A 499 35.71 18.14 -22.04
C TRP A 499 35.19 18.67 -23.36
N LEU A 500 34.26 19.64 -23.33
CA LEU A 500 34.18 20.70 -24.36
C LEU A 500 33.18 21.84 -24.07
N PHE A 501 32.37 21.84 -23.00
CA PHE A 501 31.52 22.99 -22.68
C PHE A 501 31.51 23.38 -21.20
N GLN A 502 31.44 24.70 -21.00
CA GLN A 502 31.65 25.46 -19.78
C GLN A 502 30.84 24.95 -18.58
N LYS A 503 31.49 25.01 -17.41
CA LYS A 503 30.96 24.77 -16.07
C LYS A 503 29.71 25.64 -15.83
N LYS A 504 28.53 25.08 -16.09
CA LYS A 504 27.28 25.57 -15.52
C LYS A 504 27.11 24.84 -14.19
N GLU A 505 27.59 25.48 -13.12
CA GLU A 505 27.20 25.25 -11.71
C GLU A 505 26.78 23.79 -11.40
N THR A 506 27.73 22.89 -11.12
CA THR A 506 27.42 21.68 -10.34
C THR A 506 26.93 22.16 -8.98
N LYS A 507 25.61 22.09 -8.73
CA LYS A 507 25.02 22.45 -7.43
C LYS A 507 25.67 21.56 -6.37
N GLN A 508 26.54 22.13 -5.54
CA GLN A 508 27.10 21.37 -4.42
C GLN A 508 25.98 20.93 -3.49
N GLY A 509 25.97 19.67 -3.10
CA GLY A 509 25.02 19.17 -2.11
C GLY A 509 25.23 19.84 -0.76
N LYS A 510 24.19 19.86 0.07
CA LYS A 510 24.17 20.48 1.39
C LYS A 510 23.82 19.43 2.43
N ILE A 511 24.70 19.25 3.41
CA ILE A 511 24.51 18.35 4.55
C ILE A 511 24.53 19.20 5.80
N SER A 512 23.39 19.26 6.50
CA SER A 512 23.21 20.22 7.58
C SER A 512 22.50 19.69 8.80
N ALA A 513 22.92 20.19 9.96
CA ALA A 513 22.29 19.92 11.25
C ALA A 513 22.08 21.22 12.03
N GLY A 514 20.88 21.40 12.58
CA GLY A 514 20.59 22.52 13.49
C GLY A 514 21.21 22.33 14.89
N GLY A 515 21.61 21.10 15.23
CA GLY A 515 22.38 20.70 16.41
C GLY A 515 23.74 20.14 16.00
N ASP A 516 24.07 18.94 16.47
CA ASP A 516 25.34 18.27 16.20
C ASP A 516 25.28 17.38 14.94
N LEU A 517 26.43 17.21 14.28
CA LEU A 517 26.58 16.37 13.11
C LEU A 517 27.72 15.38 13.32
N ALA A 518 27.40 14.08 13.27
CA ALA A 518 28.35 13.00 13.45
C ALA A 518 28.45 12.13 12.18
N TYR A 519 29.67 11.94 11.70
CA TYR A 519 30.03 10.96 10.66
C TYR A 519 30.89 9.85 11.27
N HIS A 520 30.45 8.61 11.13
CA HIS A 520 31.25 7.41 11.42
C HIS A 520 31.42 6.60 10.14
N VAL A 521 32.63 6.59 9.60
CA VAL A 521 32.94 5.97 8.31
C VAL A 521 33.92 4.80 8.48
N GLY A 522 33.52 3.61 8.06
CA GLY A 522 34.33 2.40 8.19
C GLY A 522 35.59 2.39 7.32
N GLN A 523 35.61 3.15 6.23
CA GLN A 523 36.72 3.26 5.29
C GLN A 523 37.00 4.73 4.97
N SER A 524 36.71 5.19 3.76
CA SER A 524 37.02 6.53 3.29
C SER A 524 35.80 7.44 3.18
N LEU A 525 36.03 8.73 3.40
CA LEU A 525 35.08 9.81 3.12
C LEU A 525 35.67 10.70 2.02
N SER A 526 35.04 10.71 0.85
CA SER A 526 35.30 11.72 -0.18
C SER A 526 34.17 12.74 -0.15
N ASN A 527 34.46 13.97 0.31
CA ASN A 527 33.46 15.02 0.47
C ASN A 527 33.55 16.11 -0.61
N HIS A 528 32.50 16.23 -1.42
CA HIS A 528 32.26 17.33 -2.36
C HIS A 528 31.08 18.22 -1.95
N ASN A 529 30.39 17.89 -0.87
CA ASN A 529 29.22 18.61 -0.38
C ASN A 529 29.63 19.66 0.67
N ALA A 530 28.81 20.69 0.83
CA ALA A 530 28.92 21.61 1.96
C ALA A 530 28.34 20.92 3.22
N ILE A 531 29.19 20.64 4.20
CA ILE A 531 28.82 20.07 5.49
C ILE A 531 28.81 21.21 6.52
N ALA A 532 27.68 21.39 7.22
CA ALA A 532 27.52 22.43 8.22
C ALA A 532 26.73 21.95 9.43
N ALA A 533 27.13 22.33 10.63
CA ALA A 533 26.31 22.16 11.83
C ALA A 533 26.32 23.46 12.65
N ASN A 534 25.21 23.79 13.32
CA ASN A 534 25.25 24.88 14.30
C ASN A 534 26.02 24.48 15.57
N GLY A 535 26.01 23.19 15.90
CA GLY A 535 26.76 22.59 17.00
C GLY A 535 28.11 22.04 16.56
N ALA A 536 28.49 20.90 17.12
CA ALA A 536 29.73 20.22 16.78
C ALA A 536 29.61 19.43 15.47
N VAL A 537 30.68 19.44 14.68
CA VAL A 537 30.89 18.46 13.60
C VAL A 537 31.98 17.49 14.05
N SER A 538 31.63 16.22 14.15
CA SER A 538 32.55 15.12 14.47
C SER A 538 32.62 14.15 13.30
N ILE A 539 33.81 13.97 12.74
CA ILE A 539 34.06 13.03 11.64
C ILE A 539 35.12 12.03 12.10
N THR A 540 34.76 10.75 12.11
CA THR A 540 35.70 9.65 12.32
C THR A 540 35.69 8.73 11.11
N ALA A 541 36.86 8.48 10.53
CA ALA A 541 37.04 7.54 9.43
C ALA A 541 38.22 6.60 9.72
N ALA A 542 38.10 5.30 9.47
CA ALA A 542 39.25 4.40 9.64
C ALA A 542 40.30 4.57 8.52
N GLY A 543 39.85 4.98 7.33
CA GLY A 543 40.68 5.24 6.15
C GLY A 543 40.93 6.73 5.91
N ALA A 544 40.93 7.14 4.64
CA ALA A 544 41.23 8.51 4.26
C ALA A 544 39.99 9.42 4.27
N VAL A 545 40.15 10.65 4.75
CA VAL A 545 39.18 11.74 4.54
C VAL A 545 39.75 12.70 3.50
N HIS A 546 39.07 12.83 2.38
CA HIS A 546 39.38 13.80 1.32
C HIS A 546 38.28 14.87 1.33
N ASN A 547 38.61 16.07 1.79
CA ASN A 547 37.70 17.21 1.77
C ASN A 547 38.00 18.14 0.59
N LEU A 548 37.05 18.24 -0.34
CA LEU A 548 37.16 19.06 -1.56
C LEU A 548 36.21 20.27 -1.54
N SER A 549 35.32 20.36 -0.55
CA SER A 549 34.37 21.46 -0.35
C SER A 549 34.48 22.01 1.07
N ALA A 550 33.39 22.48 1.68
CA ALA A 550 33.39 23.06 3.02
C ALA A 550 32.88 22.09 4.09
N ILE A 551 33.55 22.10 5.24
CA ILE A 551 33.11 21.49 6.49
C ILE A 551 33.18 22.58 7.56
N SER A 552 32.04 22.86 8.19
CA SER A 552 31.90 23.95 9.15
C SER A 552 31.06 23.56 10.37
N GLY A 553 31.45 24.04 11.54
CA GLY A 553 30.72 23.84 12.78
C GLY A 553 31.06 24.89 13.83
N ASN A 554 30.37 24.88 14.98
CA ASN A 554 30.86 25.60 16.15
C ASN A 554 32.21 25.02 16.60
N SER A 555 32.27 23.69 16.70
CA SER A 555 33.50 22.94 16.94
C SER A 555 33.65 21.89 15.84
N LEU A 556 34.87 21.63 15.39
CA LEU A 556 35.14 20.63 14.36
C LEU A 556 36.23 19.67 14.84
N SER A 557 35.88 18.39 14.96
CA SER A 557 36.81 17.30 15.25
C SER A 557 36.84 16.33 14.07
N LEU A 558 38.02 16.09 13.51
CA LEU A 558 38.23 15.15 12.41
C LEU A 558 39.34 14.17 12.81
N ARG A 559 39.00 12.88 12.89
CA ARG A 559 39.96 11.79 13.07
C ARG A 559 39.93 10.84 11.88
N ALA A 560 41.09 10.60 11.26
CA ALA A 560 41.18 9.70 10.11
C ALA A 560 42.52 8.95 10.02
N GLY A 561 42.59 7.91 9.20
CA GLY A 561 43.86 7.27 8.84
C GLY A 561 44.78 8.23 8.05
N GLU A 562 44.21 8.95 7.08
CA GLU A 562 44.85 10.02 6.32
C GLU A 562 43.87 11.18 6.14
N VAL A 563 44.33 12.42 6.19
CA VAL A 563 43.49 13.60 5.93
C VAL A 563 44.08 14.41 4.79
N LYS A 564 43.33 14.57 3.71
CA LYS A 564 43.63 15.48 2.60
C LYS A 564 42.58 16.58 2.55
N ASN A 565 42.97 17.81 2.82
CA ASN A 565 42.09 18.97 2.73
C ASN A 565 42.50 19.87 1.57
N ALA A 566 41.68 19.92 0.53
CA ALA A 566 41.79 20.91 -0.55
C ALA A 566 40.69 21.99 -0.45
N GLY A 567 39.66 21.74 0.35
CA GLY A 567 38.56 22.66 0.62
C GLY A 567 38.73 23.45 1.93
N TRP A 568 37.64 23.70 2.62
CA TRP A 568 37.59 24.49 3.85
C TRP A 568 37.23 23.61 5.04
N LEU A 569 38.08 23.59 6.06
CA LEU A 569 37.76 23.11 7.40
C LEU A 569 37.69 24.33 8.31
N THR A 570 36.50 24.67 8.79
CA THR A 570 36.27 25.88 9.57
C THR A 570 35.53 25.58 10.86
N ALA A 571 35.96 26.18 11.96
CA ALA A 571 35.25 26.12 13.23
C ALA A 571 35.13 27.51 13.85
N ALA A 572 33.93 27.83 14.36
CA ALA A 572 33.67 29.09 15.03
C ALA A 572 34.33 29.19 16.41
N ASP A 573 34.73 28.06 16.99
CA ASP A 573 35.44 27.99 18.27
C ASP A 573 36.78 27.26 18.11
N TRP A 574 36.76 25.92 18.00
CA TRP A 574 37.97 25.12 17.88
C TRP A 574 37.93 24.08 16.77
N LEU A 575 39.10 23.87 16.15
CA LEU A 575 39.35 22.85 15.13
C LEU A 575 40.40 21.84 15.65
N SER A 576 40.07 20.55 15.71
CA SER A 576 41.03 19.47 15.95
C SER A 576 41.06 18.52 14.76
N VAL A 577 42.25 18.28 14.22
CA VAL A 577 42.46 17.29 13.15
C VAL A 577 43.54 16.31 13.58
N GLU A 578 43.16 15.04 13.69
CA GLU A 578 44.05 13.93 14.02
C GLU A 578 44.12 12.97 12.82
N ALA A 579 45.34 12.70 12.35
CA ALA A 579 45.58 11.74 11.28
C ALA A 579 46.59 10.68 11.72
N ASP A 580 46.28 9.40 11.54
CA ASP A 580 47.16 8.30 11.96
C ASP A 580 48.45 8.23 11.12
N THR A 581 48.40 8.67 9.86
CA THR A 581 49.53 8.60 8.91
C THR A 581 50.02 9.97 8.44
N SER A 582 49.16 10.75 7.77
CA SER A 582 49.53 12.06 7.25
C SER A 582 48.35 13.01 7.14
N LEU A 583 48.65 14.29 7.33
CA LEU A 583 47.74 15.42 7.16
C LEU A 583 48.30 16.31 6.05
N ILE A 584 47.58 16.40 4.93
CA ILE A 584 47.92 17.26 3.80
C ILE A 584 46.87 18.37 3.71
N ASN A 585 47.31 19.62 3.83
CA ASN A 585 46.47 20.81 3.68
C ASN A 585 46.91 21.61 2.45
N ASP A 586 46.10 21.57 1.41
CA ASP A 586 46.19 22.44 0.23
C ASP A 586 45.10 23.53 0.23
N GLY A 587 44.09 23.39 1.09
CA GLY A 587 42.98 24.32 1.27
C GLY A 587 43.13 25.23 2.50
N VAL A 588 42.00 25.49 3.18
CA VAL A 588 41.94 26.32 4.39
C VAL A 588 41.60 25.47 5.61
N MET A 589 42.40 25.60 6.68
CA MET A 589 42.07 25.12 8.02
C MET A 589 41.99 26.31 8.97
N LYS A 590 40.82 26.56 9.55
CA LYS A 590 40.59 27.71 10.43
C LYS A 590 39.80 27.33 11.67
N GLY A 591 40.37 27.58 12.85
CA GLY A 591 39.64 27.58 14.12
C GLY A 591 39.68 28.98 14.70
N ALA A 592 38.54 29.61 15.00
CA ALA A 592 38.54 31.02 15.41
C ALA A 592 39.35 31.27 16.69
N HIS A 593 39.25 30.40 17.69
CA HIS A 593 39.97 30.51 18.96
C HIS A 593 41.14 29.53 19.08
N SER A 594 40.91 28.25 18.75
CA SER A 594 41.93 27.22 18.91
C SER A 594 42.02 26.29 17.71
N LEU A 595 43.23 25.86 17.37
CA LEU A 595 43.49 24.87 16.34
C LEU A 595 44.53 23.85 16.82
N VAL A 596 44.20 22.57 16.74
CA VAL A 596 45.09 21.45 17.09
C VAL A 596 45.23 20.51 15.90
N LEU A 597 46.45 20.31 15.44
CA LEU A 597 46.77 19.32 14.41
C LEU A 597 47.67 18.25 14.99
N SER A 598 47.40 16.98 14.72
CA SER A 598 48.22 15.85 15.18
C SER A 598 48.36 14.82 14.09
N ALA A 599 49.57 14.63 13.57
CA ALA A 599 49.88 13.58 12.60
C ALA A 599 51.39 13.30 12.55
N PRO A 600 51.84 12.08 12.19
CA PRO A 600 53.27 11.81 11.98
C PRO A 600 53.91 12.76 10.95
N VAL A 601 53.17 13.07 9.89
CA VAL A 601 53.58 13.98 8.82
C VAL A 601 52.47 15.01 8.57
N VAL A 602 52.81 16.29 8.68
CA VAL A 602 51.93 17.40 8.31
C VAL A 602 52.56 18.17 7.16
N LYS A 603 51.85 18.29 6.04
CA LYS A 603 52.24 19.08 4.87
C LYS A 603 51.22 20.19 4.64
N ASN A 604 51.65 21.44 4.72
CA ASN A 604 50.82 22.61 4.45
C ASN A 604 51.32 23.35 3.21
N SER A 605 50.51 23.35 2.15
CA SER A 605 50.67 24.25 1.00
C SER A 605 49.58 25.34 0.96
N GLY A 606 48.48 25.14 1.69
CA GLY A 606 47.36 26.06 1.83
C GLY A 606 47.48 27.04 3.00
N THR A 607 46.36 27.37 3.64
CA THR A 607 46.28 28.30 4.78
C THR A 607 45.89 27.59 6.07
N ILE A 608 46.63 27.86 7.15
CA ILE A 608 46.25 27.49 8.51
C ILE A 608 46.15 28.76 9.37
N GLU A 609 44.99 28.99 9.98
CA GLU A 609 44.68 30.20 10.74
C GLU A 609 43.98 29.89 12.07
N SER A 610 44.48 30.44 13.16
CA SER A 610 43.78 30.45 14.46
C SER A 610 44.36 31.54 15.37
N ALA A 611 43.62 31.94 16.41
CA ALA A 611 44.17 32.78 17.47
C ALA A 611 45.22 32.04 18.32
N SER A 612 45.07 30.72 18.49
CA SER A 612 46.02 29.86 19.18
C SER A 612 46.14 28.52 18.46
N SER A 613 47.36 28.16 18.03
CA SER A 613 47.59 26.94 17.26
C SER A 613 48.63 26.02 17.92
N LEU A 614 48.33 24.73 17.94
CA LEU A 614 49.23 23.68 18.41
C LEU A 614 49.33 22.56 17.38
N ILE A 615 50.54 22.30 16.89
CA ILE A 615 50.80 21.27 15.87
C ILE A 615 51.73 20.23 16.46
N TYR A 616 51.24 18.99 16.61
CA TYR A 616 52.00 17.81 17.00
C TYR A 616 52.41 17.05 15.73
N ALA A 617 53.64 17.27 15.26
CA ALA A 617 54.13 16.69 14.02
C ALA A 617 55.64 16.45 14.07
N PRO A 618 56.11 15.19 14.14
CA PRO A 618 57.52 14.86 13.98
C PRO A 618 58.11 15.38 12.68
N SER A 619 57.33 15.36 11.59
CA SER A 619 57.71 15.94 10.30
C SER A 619 56.69 16.98 9.86
N PHE A 620 57.05 18.27 9.97
CA PHE A 620 56.23 19.39 9.55
C PHE A 620 56.86 20.10 8.34
N TYR A 621 56.13 20.15 7.23
CA TYR A 621 56.52 20.85 6.00
C TYR A 621 55.52 21.96 5.69
N ASN A 622 56.00 23.20 5.61
CA ASN A 622 55.17 24.34 5.27
C ASN A 622 55.72 25.09 4.05
N SER A 623 54.92 25.13 2.98
CA SER A 623 55.10 26.03 1.83
C SER A 623 53.94 27.02 1.68
N GLY A 624 52.92 26.92 2.54
CA GLY A 624 51.73 27.77 2.56
C GLY A 624 51.77 28.86 3.63
N THR A 625 50.58 29.40 3.94
CA THR A 625 50.39 30.48 4.93
C THR A 625 50.09 29.91 6.32
N LEU A 626 50.83 30.41 7.31
CA LEU A 626 50.55 30.24 8.74
C LEU A 626 50.31 31.63 9.35
N ALA A 627 49.19 31.83 10.03
CA ALA A 627 48.98 33.04 10.83
C ALA A 627 50.00 33.16 12.00
N PRO A 628 50.07 34.27 12.75
CA PRO A 628 50.86 34.32 13.99
C PRO A 628 50.27 33.40 15.08
N GLY A 629 51.08 32.97 16.07
CA GLY A 629 50.58 32.24 17.25
C GLY A 629 50.68 30.70 17.21
N PHE A 630 51.61 30.14 16.44
CA PHE A 630 51.81 28.69 16.32
C PHE A 630 52.87 28.16 17.28
N ASN A 631 52.52 27.09 18.00
CA ASN A 631 53.46 26.22 18.68
C ASN A 631 53.56 24.88 17.93
N ILE A 632 54.76 24.51 17.51
CA ILE A 632 55.01 23.24 16.82
C ILE A 632 55.81 22.35 17.77
N ILE A 633 55.27 21.17 18.06
CA ILE A 633 55.85 20.15 18.92
C ILE A 633 56.22 18.95 18.05
N SER A 634 57.48 18.54 18.08
CA SER A 634 58.01 17.43 17.26
C SER A 634 57.67 16.05 17.81
N THR A 635 57.00 15.96 18.96
CA THR A 635 56.46 14.72 19.52
C THR A 635 54.97 14.64 19.25
N LEU A 636 54.44 13.43 19.04
CA LEU A 636 53.00 13.22 18.91
C LEU A 636 52.27 13.49 20.24
N ARG A 637 50.98 13.82 20.17
CA ARG A 637 50.13 13.91 21.35
C ARG A 637 50.04 12.52 22.02
N PRO A 638 50.18 12.41 23.36
CA PRO A 638 49.95 11.14 24.06
C PRO A 638 48.53 10.63 23.78
N HIS A 639 48.39 9.37 23.34
CA HIS A 639 47.09 8.79 23.00
C HIS A 639 46.23 8.67 24.26
N ALA A 640 44.99 9.17 24.23
CA ALA A 640 44.07 9.17 25.38
C ALA A 640 43.42 7.79 25.64
N ALA A 641 44.22 6.72 25.61
CA ALA A 641 43.81 5.36 26.01
C ALA A 641 44.48 4.89 27.31
N ASP A 642 45.55 5.55 27.77
CA ASP A 642 46.19 5.25 29.06
C ASP A 642 45.74 6.25 30.13
N ARG A 643 44.56 6.00 30.70
CA ARG A 643 44.28 6.35 32.09
C ARG A 643 43.82 5.11 32.83
N THR A 644 44.78 4.26 33.16
CA THR A 644 44.79 3.53 34.42
C THR A 644 46.03 3.95 35.20
N GLU A 645 45.91 3.94 36.52
CA GLU A 645 46.71 4.69 37.48
C GLU A 645 48.22 4.40 37.48
N ALA A 646 48.98 5.44 37.89
CA ALA A 646 50.29 5.42 38.54
C ALA A 646 51.48 4.75 37.81
N ASP A 647 52.41 5.57 37.32
CA ASP A 647 53.70 5.65 38.02
C ASP A 647 54.43 6.98 37.76
N THR A 648 54.96 7.50 38.84
CA THR A 648 56.00 8.51 38.95
C THR A 648 57.30 8.04 38.30
N THR A 649 57.90 8.84 37.43
CA THR A 649 59.27 9.33 37.63
C THR A 649 59.58 10.44 36.63
N VAL A 650 59.89 11.60 37.20
CA VAL A 650 60.70 12.64 36.58
C VAL A 650 62.07 12.03 36.30
N ASP A 651 62.57 12.15 35.07
CA ASP A 651 64.01 12.17 34.86
C ASP A 651 64.39 13.43 34.08
N VAL A 652 65.10 14.28 34.81
CA VAL A 652 65.79 15.46 34.31
C VAL A 652 67.15 14.94 33.88
N ASP A 653 67.51 15.09 32.62
CA ASP A 653 68.92 15.36 32.36
C ASP A 653 69.15 16.28 31.17
N ALA A 654 70.01 17.25 31.45
CA ALA A 654 70.35 18.37 30.60
C ALA A 654 71.43 17.98 29.58
N GLN A 655 71.30 18.59 28.39
CA GLN A 655 72.36 19.09 27.48
C GLN A 655 73.84 18.96 27.96
N PRO A 656 74.81 18.72 27.04
CA PRO A 656 75.29 19.87 26.25
C PRO A 656 75.73 19.61 24.80
N LEU A 657 75.43 20.61 23.97
CA LEU A 657 76.35 21.29 23.02
C LEU A 657 77.65 20.59 22.61
N ALA A 658 77.86 20.42 21.30
CA ALA A 658 79.17 20.53 20.68
C ALA A 658 79.10 21.24 19.31
N LEU A 659 79.89 22.30 19.21
CA LEU A 659 80.08 23.22 18.09
C LEU A 659 80.86 22.62 16.91
N ARG A 660 80.66 23.24 15.74
CA ARG A 660 81.50 23.14 14.53
C ARG A 660 82.96 23.56 14.78
N ARG A 661 83.86 22.90 14.02
CA ARG A 661 85.12 23.32 13.31
C ARG A 661 86.12 22.16 13.41
N ASN A 662 86.81 21.71 12.37
CA ASN A 662 87.42 22.43 11.24
C ASN A 662 86.71 22.30 9.90
#